data_AF-A0A954WRC7-F1
#
_entry.id   AF-A0A954WRC7-F1
#
_cell.length_a   1.000
_cell.length_b   1.000
_cell.length_c   1.000
_cell.angle_alpha   90.00
_cell.angle_beta   90.00
_cell.angle_gamma   90.00
#
_symmetry.space_group_name_H-M   'P 1'
#
loop_
_entity.id
_entity.type
_entity.pdbx_description
1 polymer ?
#
loop_
_entity_poly.entity_id
_entity_poly.type
_entity_poly.pdbx_seq_one_letter_code
_entity_poly.pdbx_strand_id
1 'polypeptide(L)'
;MQYFQHSLTCCCFALLISQSAPTNRECNAQEVSTRIGYTELRTNLPGGRHANTSTSRAMVINLDGSGKRALVSHLAEPPDTWTQFAGWSPDGSLAIIGNGWQDPDNADWEEEHKTFRMEPGKWRYDSWLINLAEDTLTNVTEVDRVSHYNAVSFTPDGTKLLMTSLVDGTSKPYTMNLDGTNKTDVSGGSNGFTYGFNASPDGKRICYHENYQVYLANADGSDKKHVVTGHPFNFAPTWSPDGEWLLFVSGEHYDCHPHIVRADATSLRKIADRAGYSGVTEFLDVPDFHGGSSDTPVWAPDGKSIFYTAKVGSCVELFQANLNGVNERLTTSQAGTTHYHPKPSQGGRLLLYGSKRDGARNIYVRNLANGAEQQITRLSKGRAAMWPHWQPQPVANRKTNQYPAQIRLTRIDTKVTHYATFQSHNQKVVANKYGYFTTHIRDRDKPYLAQTWRLSRSTDQGASFKTIFQQTDATNPPVIETDSAGNIYLIQVDFKSGDAFLYKFDAAKDFLDPRVTTIPGGAAGKYAMMLDEKSQRLFFFSHNNSFHRITLDGTVEHRTNLLKPGEHAILQYPLLASASNGDLHAAWTTQKHGVYLYWDIHHMLTRNHGESWTDFSGTPITVPTAADNTGPSDQISSSDEFEFHTWLSSMALAGGKAHFAYMTQTVPPRENYVRFDLASGKKDIHIQEFEGATNRILGLDGYFVTASAADHIYFVGNDSGYLACLRSRDNGATWEDYARTDIAFSLYSIGGFRKTVDGAIIGTFTNQKQGKDELDFLSDVYFFRIAAD
;
A
#
# COMPACT_ATOMS: atom_id res chain seq x y z
N MET A 1 -42.81 3.13 52.92
CA MET A 1 -42.96 4.59 53.19
C MET A 1 -42.44 5.29 51.93
N GLN A 2 -43.32 5.89 51.11
CA GLN A 2 -43.74 7.32 51.14
C GLN A 2 -42.61 8.27 50.70
N TYR A 3 -42.70 9.14 49.67
CA TYR A 3 -43.64 9.40 48.53
C TYR A 3 -42.77 9.97 47.35
N PHE A 4 -43.18 10.37 46.13
CA PHE A 4 -44.39 10.48 45.27
C PHE A 4 -43.96 10.12 43.80
N GLN A 5 -44.74 9.77 42.77
CA GLN A 5 -46.19 9.73 42.48
C GLN A 5 -46.88 11.04 41.99
N HIS A 6 -46.87 11.32 40.66
CA HIS A 6 -47.92 11.95 39.79
C HIS A 6 -47.36 12.14 38.34
N SER A 7 -48.13 12.30 37.25
CA SER A 7 -49.08 11.36 36.57
C SER A 7 -49.67 11.95 35.26
N LEU A 8 -50.09 11.10 34.31
CA LEU A 8 -50.86 11.42 33.05
C LEU A 8 -50.04 12.16 31.94
N THR A 9 -50.41 12.25 30.65
CA THR A 9 -51.60 11.80 29.85
C THR A 9 -51.23 11.45 28.38
N CYS A 10 -52.19 11.01 27.54
CA CYS A 10 -52.12 10.80 26.07
C CYS A 10 -52.09 12.14 25.27
N CYS A 11 -51.85 12.24 23.94
CA CYS A 11 -52.42 11.47 22.81
C CYS A 11 -51.60 11.57 21.48
N CYS A 12 -52.12 11.10 20.34
CA CYS A 12 -51.36 10.79 19.11
C CYS A 12 -51.68 11.64 17.84
N PHE A 13 -50.80 11.47 16.82
CA PHE A 13 -50.91 11.75 15.36
C PHE A 13 -50.58 13.15 14.76
N ALA A 14 -49.56 13.12 13.87
CA ALA A 14 -49.40 13.84 12.58
C ALA A 14 -49.40 15.40 12.53
N LEU A 15 -48.66 16.09 11.64
CA LEU A 15 -47.73 15.69 10.55
C LEU A 15 -46.65 16.78 10.34
N LEU A 16 -45.50 16.39 9.75
CA LEU A 16 -44.49 17.19 9.02
C LEU A 16 -44.50 18.73 9.04
N ILE A 17 -43.34 19.31 9.38
CA ILE A 17 -42.54 20.17 8.47
C ILE A 17 -41.04 19.99 8.81
N SER A 18 -40.18 19.99 7.80
CA SER A 18 -38.73 19.75 7.92
C SER A 18 -37.92 21.04 8.06
N GLN A 19 -36.94 21.05 8.98
CA GLN A 19 -35.74 21.88 8.84
C GLN A 19 -34.50 21.01 9.10
N SER A 20 -33.58 20.99 8.13
CA SER A 20 -32.38 20.15 8.12
C SER A 20 -31.18 20.89 8.71
N ALA A 21 -30.56 20.31 9.73
CA ALA A 21 -29.17 20.61 10.11
C ALA A 21 -28.22 19.65 9.36
N PRO A 22 -26.97 20.06 9.04
CA PRO A 22 -26.15 19.36 8.04
C PRO A 22 -25.57 18.03 8.54
N THR A 23 -25.81 16.97 7.78
CA THR A 23 -25.24 15.62 7.99
C THR A 23 -23.80 15.53 7.45
N ASN A 24 -22.85 16.13 8.17
CA ASN A 24 -21.42 16.00 7.85
C ASN A 24 -20.87 14.63 8.24
N ARG A 25 -20.90 13.68 7.29
CA ARG A 25 -19.74 12.84 6.88
C ARG A 25 -20.20 11.79 5.87
N GLU A 26 -19.66 11.88 4.66
CA GLU A 26 -19.72 10.80 3.67
C GLU A 26 -18.83 9.65 4.17
N CYS A 27 -19.47 8.58 4.66
CA CYS A 27 -18.78 7.32 4.95
C CYS A 27 -18.79 6.51 3.64
N ASN A 28 -17.60 6.17 3.13
CA ASN A 28 -17.48 5.54 1.82
C ASN A 28 -18.16 4.15 1.83
N ALA A 29 -18.82 3.73 0.76
CA ALA A 29 -19.71 2.57 0.77
C ALA A 29 -19.00 1.25 1.16
N GLN A 30 -17.70 1.15 0.89
CA GLN A 30 -16.86 0.04 1.37
C GLN A 30 -16.64 0.06 2.90
N GLU A 31 -16.50 1.22 3.53
CA GLU A 31 -16.30 1.31 5.00
C GLU A 31 -17.53 0.83 5.77
N VAL A 32 -18.73 1.06 5.25
CA VAL A 32 -20.00 0.54 5.80
C VAL A 32 -20.02 -1.00 5.81
N SER A 33 -19.25 -1.66 4.93
CA SER A 33 -19.16 -3.14 4.84
C SER A 33 -18.14 -3.77 5.79
N THR A 34 -17.19 -2.99 6.34
CA THR A 34 -16.11 -3.50 7.17
C THR A 34 -16.64 -3.98 8.51
N ARG A 35 -16.36 -5.25 8.84
CA ARG A 35 -16.77 -5.87 10.10
C ARG A 35 -15.66 -5.84 11.14
N ILE A 36 -16.06 -5.89 12.41
CA ILE A 36 -15.21 -6.04 13.58
C ILE A 36 -15.68 -7.29 14.33
N GLY A 37 -14.78 -8.27 14.45
CA GLY A 37 -14.95 -9.41 15.34
C GLY A 37 -14.52 -9.03 16.75
N TYR A 38 -15.26 -9.43 17.78
CA TYR A 38 -14.90 -9.16 19.17
C TYR A 38 -15.54 -10.16 20.13
N THR A 39 -15.17 -10.15 21.40
CA THR A 39 -15.81 -10.99 22.43
C THR A 39 -16.63 -10.13 23.40
N GLU A 40 -17.89 -10.49 23.62
CA GLU A 40 -18.75 -9.85 24.65
C GLU A 40 -18.85 -10.71 25.90
N LEU A 41 -18.62 -10.12 27.07
CA LEU A 41 -18.76 -10.76 28.38
C LEU A 41 -19.86 -10.08 29.20
N ARG A 42 -20.49 -10.80 30.14
CA ARG A 42 -21.49 -10.28 31.07
C ARG A 42 -21.08 -10.52 32.52
N THR A 43 -20.83 -9.45 33.24
CA THR A 43 -20.11 -9.43 34.52
C THR A 43 -21.04 -9.23 35.73
N ASN A 44 -22.35 -9.51 35.58
CA ASN A 44 -23.40 -9.14 36.55
C ASN A 44 -24.43 -10.25 36.82
N LEU A 45 -24.02 -11.52 36.77
CA LEU A 45 -24.84 -12.64 37.22
C LEU A 45 -24.59 -12.96 38.69
N PRO A 46 -25.62 -13.36 39.48
CA PRO A 46 -25.42 -13.98 40.79
C PRO A 46 -24.65 -15.29 40.67
N GLY A 47 -23.84 -15.62 41.68
CA GLY A 47 -23.13 -16.91 41.80
C GLY A 47 -21.62 -16.85 41.57
N GLY A 48 -21.10 -15.80 40.90
CA GLY A 48 -19.67 -15.71 40.59
C GLY A 48 -19.26 -16.57 39.38
N ARG A 49 -17.99 -16.99 39.37
CA ARG A 49 -17.22 -17.67 38.32
C ARG A 49 -17.98 -18.25 37.10
N HIS A 50 -18.93 -19.16 37.30
CA HIS A 50 -19.78 -19.75 36.23
C HIS A 50 -20.37 -18.72 35.27
N ALA A 51 -20.57 -17.49 35.74
CA ALA A 51 -20.98 -16.35 34.93
C ALA A 51 -20.06 -16.09 33.74
N ASN A 52 -18.74 -16.19 33.88
CA ASN A 52 -17.80 -15.87 32.79
C ASN A 52 -17.69 -17.02 31.80
N THR A 53 -17.55 -18.26 32.29
CA THR A 53 -17.57 -19.49 31.46
C THR A 53 -18.91 -19.73 30.77
N SER A 54 -20.02 -19.14 31.26
CA SER A 54 -21.34 -19.25 30.62
C SER A 54 -21.77 -18.01 29.82
N THR A 55 -21.09 -16.85 29.90
CA THR A 55 -21.55 -15.61 29.22
C THR A 55 -20.61 -15.00 28.18
N SER A 56 -19.34 -15.43 28.10
CA SER A 56 -18.48 -14.99 26.98
C SER A 56 -19.05 -15.50 25.65
N ARG A 57 -19.25 -14.59 24.70
CA ARG A 57 -19.71 -14.90 23.33
C ARG A 57 -18.80 -14.24 22.30
N ALA A 58 -18.45 -14.99 21.26
CA ALA A 58 -17.87 -14.44 20.05
C ALA A 58 -18.94 -13.63 19.29
N MET A 59 -18.60 -12.42 18.89
CA MET A 59 -19.49 -11.43 18.29
C MET A 59 -18.90 -10.87 17.00
N VAL A 60 -19.77 -10.37 16.13
CA VAL A 60 -19.43 -9.55 14.98
C VAL A 60 -20.35 -8.32 14.93
N ILE A 61 -19.79 -7.17 14.56
CA ILE A 61 -20.49 -5.88 14.39
C ILE A 61 -19.90 -5.14 13.19
N ASN A 62 -20.68 -4.31 12.51
CA ASN A 62 -20.19 -3.46 11.41
C ASN A 62 -19.48 -2.20 11.96
N LEU A 63 -18.65 -1.55 11.14
CA LEU A 63 -17.91 -0.33 11.51
C LEU A 63 -18.80 0.88 11.84
N ASP A 64 -20.05 0.92 11.36
CA ASP A 64 -21.05 1.93 11.75
C ASP A 64 -21.73 1.62 13.11
N GLY A 65 -21.47 0.43 13.69
CA GLY A 65 -22.14 -0.10 14.89
C GLY A 65 -23.45 -0.86 14.61
N SER A 66 -23.81 -1.07 13.34
CA SER A 66 -24.94 -1.90 12.92
C SER A 66 -24.57 -3.39 12.86
N GLY A 67 -25.52 -4.26 12.49
CA GLY A 67 -25.23 -5.67 12.20
C GLY A 67 -24.79 -6.55 13.38
N LYS A 68 -24.77 -6.02 14.61
CA LYS A 68 -24.33 -6.73 15.82
C LYS A 68 -25.04 -8.08 15.99
N ARG A 69 -24.29 -9.18 15.90
CA ARG A 69 -24.76 -10.54 16.19
C ARG A 69 -23.70 -11.39 16.89
N ALA A 70 -24.15 -12.44 17.58
CA ALA A 70 -23.27 -13.51 18.03
C ALA A 70 -22.89 -14.43 16.86
N LEU A 71 -21.76 -15.10 16.99
CA LEU A 71 -21.35 -16.22 16.13
C LEU A 71 -21.49 -17.53 16.91
N VAL A 72 -21.89 -18.60 16.22
CA VAL A 72 -21.90 -19.99 16.71
C VAL A 72 -22.48 -20.14 18.12
N SER A 73 -23.63 -19.52 18.39
CA SER A 73 -24.23 -19.47 19.74
C SER A 73 -24.44 -20.84 20.36
N HIS A 74 -24.75 -21.84 19.54
CA HIS A 74 -24.95 -23.24 19.94
C HIS A 74 -23.70 -23.88 20.58
N LEU A 75 -22.49 -23.39 20.31
CA LEU A 75 -21.27 -23.83 20.99
C LEU A 75 -21.14 -23.24 22.41
N ALA A 76 -21.99 -22.28 22.76
CA ALA A 76 -22.10 -21.63 24.06
C ALA A 76 -23.55 -21.67 24.61
N GLU A 77 -24.30 -22.71 24.24
CA GLU A 77 -25.63 -23.06 24.78
C GLU A 77 -25.57 -24.21 25.82
N PRO A 78 -24.67 -25.21 25.72
CA PRO A 78 -24.45 -26.17 26.79
C PRO A 78 -23.94 -25.53 28.09
N PRO A 79 -24.19 -26.13 29.27
CA PRO A 79 -23.67 -25.64 30.55
C PRO A 79 -22.16 -25.43 30.52
N ASP A 80 -21.71 -24.33 31.13
CA ASP A 80 -20.30 -24.01 31.35
C ASP A 80 -19.45 -23.90 30.08
N THR A 81 -20.09 -23.66 28.93
CA THR A 81 -19.45 -23.42 27.64
C THR A 81 -19.46 -21.95 27.22
N TRP A 82 -18.34 -21.50 26.66
CA TRP A 82 -18.19 -20.16 26.11
C TRP A 82 -17.63 -20.15 24.69
N THR A 83 -17.82 -19.02 24.00
CA THR A 83 -17.08 -18.70 22.79
C THR A 83 -16.30 -17.40 22.93
N GLN A 84 -15.17 -17.33 22.24
CA GLN A 84 -14.27 -16.18 22.17
C GLN A 84 -13.93 -15.92 20.70
N PHE A 85 -13.99 -14.66 20.27
CA PHE A 85 -13.48 -14.28 18.95
C PHE A 85 -11.96 -14.14 19.04
N ALA A 86 -11.20 -14.95 18.30
CA ALA A 86 -9.75 -15.05 18.42
C ALA A 86 -8.98 -14.43 17.23
N GLY A 87 -9.62 -14.27 16.07
CA GLY A 87 -8.99 -13.64 14.90
C GLY A 87 -9.69 -13.94 13.59
N TRP A 88 -9.02 -13.59 12.49
CA TRP A 88 -9.47 -13.81 11.12
C TRP A 88 -8.35 -14.47 10.29
N SER A 89 -8.68 -15.08 9.17
CA SER A 89 -7.70 -15.37 8.11
C SER A 89 -7.11 -14.08 7.53
N PRO A 90 -5.91 -14.10 6.91
CA PRO A 90 -5.30 -12.90 6.32
C PRO A 90 -6.14 -12.24 5.21
N ASP A 91 -7.03 -13.00 4.57
CA ASP A 91 -7.99 -12.53 3.58
C ASP A 91 -9.39 -12.20 4.15
N GLY A 92 -9.60 -12.39 5.46
CA GLY A 92 -10.87 -12.14 6.15
C GLY A 92 -12.04 -13.06 5.79
N SER A 93 -11.82 -14.10 4.98
CA SER A 93 -12.87 -15.07 4.60
C SER A 93 -13.34 -15.95 5.78
N LEU A 94 -12.41 -16.31 6.68
CA LEU A 94 -12.64 -17.16 7.84
C LEU A 94 -12.43 -16.39 9.15
N ALA A 95 -13.25 -16.66 10.16
CA ALA A 95 -13.02 -16.24 11.54
C ALA A 95 -12.57 -17.43 12.41
N ILE A 96 -11.65 -17.18 13.34
CA ILE A 96 -11.25 -18.13 14.38
C ILE A 96 -12.13 -17.91 15.61
N ILE A 97 -12.86 -18.95 16.02
CA ILE A 97 -13.65 -18.96 17.25
C ILE A 97 -13.03 -19.97 18.23
N GLY A 98 -12.57 -19.49 19.38
CA GLY A 98 -12.25 -20.36 20.50
C GLY A 98 -13.54 -20.82 21.19
N ASN A 99 -13.66 -22.12 21.44
CA ASN A 99 -14.75 -22.71 22.22
C ASN A 99 -14.19 -23.38 23.47
N GLY A 100 -14.53 -22.85 24.64
CA GLY A 100 -14.12 -23.39 25.92
C GLY A 100 -15.24 -24.12 26.66
N TRP A 101 -14.85 -25.06 27.52
CA TRP A 101 -15.70 -25.73 28.50
C TRP A 101 -14.92 -25.97 29.80
N GLN A 102 -15.58 -25.86 30.94
CA GLN A 102 -15.04 -26.22 32.25
C GLN A 102 -16.04 -27.04 33.05
N ASP A 103 -15.55 -28.07 33.73
CA ASP A 103 -16.31 -28.88 34.68
C ASP A 103 -16.70 -28.08 35.94
N PRO A 104 -17.94 -28.20 36.46
CA PRO A 104 -18.37 -27.50 37.67
C PRO A 104 -17.55 -27.77 38.93
N ASP A 105 -17.15 -29.02 39.21
CA ASP A 105 -16.34 -29.32 40.41
C ASP A 105 -14.92 -28.71 40.28
N ASN A 106 -14.44 -28.53 39.04
CA ASN A 106 -13.26 -27.74 38.72
C ASN A 106 -13.51 -26.22 38.84
N ALA A 107 -14.72 -25.76 38.53
CA ALA A 107 -15.16 -24.39 38.70
C ALA A 107 -15.27 -23.98 40.19
N ASP A 108 -15.63 -24.90 41.09
CA ASP A 108 -15.57 -24.64 42.53
C ASP A 108 -14.12 -24.75 43.07
N TRP A 109 -13.36 -25.77 42.65
CA TRP A 109 -12.01 -26.00 43.21
C TRP A 109 -11.02 -24.85 42.99
N GLU A 110 -10.89 -24.32 41.76
CA GLU A 110 -9.95 -23.20 41.56
C GLU A 110 -10.46 -21.92 42.24
N GLU A 111 -11.77 -21.78 42.47
CA GLU A 111 -12.33 -20.64 43.21
C GLU A 111 -12.03 -20.74 44.71
N GLU A 112 -11.98 -21.94 45.29
CA GLU A 112 -11.46 -22.17 46.64
C GLU A 112 -9.94 -21.89 46.71
N HIS A 113 -9.17 -22.37 45.73
CA HIS A 113 -7.69 -22.41 45.79
C HIS A 113 -6.98 -21.21 45.13
N LYS A 114 -7.72 -20.35 44.42
CA LYS A 114 -7.24 -19.17 43.66
C LYS A 114 -6.10 -19.48 42.67
N THR A 115 -6.14 -20.64 42.01
CA THR A 115 -5.10 -21.07 41.05
C THR A 115 -5.65 -21.97 39.95
N PHE A 116 -5.28 -21.70 38.69
CA PHE A 116 -5.78 -22.42 37.50
C PHE A 116 -5.48 -23.93 37.52
N ARG A 117 -6.43 -24.76 37.06
CA ARG A 117 -6.30 -26.22 36.96
C ARG A 117 -6.94 -26.75 35.67
N MET A 118 -6.18 -26.63 34.58
CA MET A 118 -6.48 -27.25 33.29
C MET A 118 -6.21 -28.77 33.36
N GLU A 119 -7.09 -29.49 34.06
CA GLU A 119 -7.02 -30.95 34.22
C GLU A 119 -7.72 -31.66 33.04
N PRO A 120 -7.08 -32.65 32.39
CA PRO A 120 -7.71 -33.42 31.31
C PRO A 120 -9.06 -34.01 31.71
N GLY A 121 -10.08 -33.76 30.88
CA GLY A 121 -11.46 -34.19 31.16
C GLY A 121 -12.28 -33.27 32.06
N LYS A 122 -11.66 -32.28 32.73
CA LYS A 122 -12.34 -31.23 33.52
C LYS A 122 -12.19 -29.82 32.95
N TRP A 123 -11.45 -29.68 31.87
CA TRP A 123 -11.25 -28.43 31.16
C TRP A 123 -10.99 -28.71 29.68
N ARG A 124 -11.56 -27.90 28.77
CA ARG A 124 -11.32 -27.99 27.33
C ARG A 124 -11.31 -26.61 26.68
N TYR A 125 -10.45 -26.40 25.70
CA TYR A 125 -10.52 -25.29 24.75
C TYR A 125 -10.13 -25.79 23.36
N ASP A 126 -11.04 -25.63 22.42
CA ASP A 126 -10.88 -25.99 21.01
C ASP A 126 -10.96 -24.75 20.12
N SER A 127 -10.34 -24.82 18.94
CA SER A 127 -10.41 -23.76 17.94
C SER A 127 -11.22 -24.21 16.74
N TRP A 128 -12.17 -23.36 16.36
CA TRP A 128 -13.06 -23.57 15.22
C TRP A 128 -12.80 -22.50 14.15
N LEU A 129 -12.93 -22.88 12.88
CA LEU A 129 -12.98 -21.94 11.76
C LEU A 129 -14.43 -21.82 11.27
N ILE A 130 -14.91 -20.59 11.06
CA ILE A 130 -16.21 -20.31 10.44
C ILE A 130 -16.06 -19.42 9.19
N ASN A 131 -16.66 -19.82 8.08
CA ASN A 131 -16.87 -18.99 6.91
C ASN A 131 -18.17 -18.20 7.05
N LEU A 132 -18.10 -16.86 7.15
CA LEU A 132 -19.28 -16.01 7.36
C LEU A 132 -20.14 -15.75 6.11
N ALA A 133 -19.75 -16.28 4.94
CA ALA A 133 -20.52 -16.21 3.69
C ALA A 133 -21.23 -17.54 3.37
N GLU A 134 -20.63 -18.68 3.71
CA GLU A 134 -21.18 -20.03 3.50
C GLU A 134 -21.90 -20.59 4.74
N ASP A 135 -21.70 -19.98 5.92
CA ASP A 135 -22.10 -20.48 7.25
C ASP A 135 -21.54 -21.89 7.58
N THR A 136 -20.42 -22.25 6.94
CA THR A 136 -19.68 -23.50 7.17
C THR A 136 -18.76 -23.38 8.38
N LEU A 137 -18.69 -24.43 9.20
CA LEU A 137 -18.06 -24.43 10.53
C LEU A 137 -17.27 -25.74 10.76
N THR A 138 -15.99 -25.63 11.11
CA THR A 138 -15.07 -26.78 11.25
C THR A 138 -14.29 -26.72 12.56
N ASN A 139 -14.29 -27.81 13.35
CA ASN A 139 -13.46 -27.97 14.54
C ASN A 139 -12.06 -28.50 14.17
N VAL A 140 -11.10 -27.60 14.00
CA VAL A 140 -9.76 -27.98 13.48
C VAL A 140 -8.86 -28.63 14.53
N THR A 141 -9.22 -28.54 15.82
CA THR A 141 -8.42 -29.11 16.93
C THR A 141 -8.93 -30.46 17.44
N GLU A 142 -10.07 -30.92 16.93
CA GLU A 142 -10.63 -32.26 17.21
C GLU A 142 -10.06 -33.36 16.30
N VAL A 143 -9.84 -33.04 15.02
CA VAL A 143 -9.06 -33.89 14.10
C VAL A 143 -7.66 -34.10 14.68
N ASP A 144 -7.19 -35.34 14.78
CA ASP A 144 -5.87 -35.70 15.34
C ASP A 144 -5.54 -34.96 16.66
N ARG A 145 -6.52 -34.91 17.59
CA ARG A 145 -6.45 -34.12 18.83
C ARG A 145 -5.17 -34.36 19.63
N VAL A 146 -4.37 -33.31 19.79
CA VAL A 146 -3.11 -33.30 20.55
C VAL A 146 -3.32 -33.04 22.05
N SER A 147 -4.27 -32.18 22.42
CA SER A 147 -4.50 -31.77 23.81
C SER A 147 -5.98 -31.48 24.10
N HIS A 148 -6.28 -31.23 25.36
CA HIS A 148 -7.52 -30.61 25.84
C HIS A 148 -7.51 -29.07 25.70
N TYR A 149 -6.33 -28.41 25.64
CA TYR A 149 -6.18 -27.00 25.27
C TYR A 149 -5.53 -26.92 23.89
N ASN A 150 -6.19 -26.28 22.91
CA ASN A 150 -5.63 -26.02 21.58
C ASN A 150 -6.11 -24.65 21.05
N ALA A 151 -5.22 -23.66 21.02
CA ALA A 151 -5.46 -22.34 20.42
C ALA A 151 -4.75 -22.22 19.07
N VAL A 152 -5.38 -21.62 18.05
CA VAL A 152 -4.79 -21.46 16.70
C VAL A 152 -4.71 -20.00 16.23
N SER A 153 -3.78 -19.75 15.31
CA SER A 153 -3.69 -18.54 14.48
C SER A 153 -3.28 -18.93 13.06
N PHE A 154 -3.44 -18.05 12.06
CA PHE A 154 -3.03 -18.32 10.68
C PHE A 154 -1.54 -18.02 10.45
N THR A 155 -0.92 -18.73 9.50
CA THR A 155 0.29 -18.22 8.84
C THR A 155 -0.01 -16.97 8.02
N PRO A 156 0.95 -16.04 7.79
CA PRO A 156 0.68 -14.78 7.08
C PRO A 156 0.21 -14.92 5.63
N ASP A 157 0.49 -16.06 4.98
CA ASP A 157 -0.01 -16.42 3.65
C ASP A 157 -1.41 -17.09 3.67
N GLY A 158 -1.94 -17.39 4.86
CA GLY A 158 -3.22 -18.05 5.08
C GLY A 158 -3.25 -19.54 4.72
N THR A 159 -2.14 -20.17 4.33
CA THR A 159 -2.16 -21.57 3.84
C THR A 159 -2.19 -22.61 4.94
N LYS A 160 -1.79 -22.24 6.17
CA LYS A 160 -1.70 -23.12 7.34
C LYS A 160 -2.18 -22.44 8.61
N LEU A 161 -2.38 -23.24 9.65
CA LEU A 161 -2.51 -22.76 11.01
C LEU A 161 -1.22 -23.01 11.79
N LEU A 162 -0.91 -22.05 12.65
CA LEU A 162 -0.05 -22.19 13.81
C LEU A 162 -0.95 -22.60 14.99
N MET A 163 -0.54 -23.59 15.79
CA MET A 163 -1.32 -24.07 16.93
C MET A 163 -0.46 -24.10 18.20
N THR A 164 -1.06 -23.73 19.33
CA THR A 164 -0.48 -23.83 20.68
C THR A 164 -1.30 -24.84 21.48
N SER A 165 -0.67 -25.94 21.91
CA SER A 165 -1.33 -27.04 22.65
C SER A 165 -0.65 -27.34 23.98
N LEU A 166 -1.44 -27.65 25.02
CA LEU A 166 -0.92 -27.95 26.36
C LEU A 166 -0.74 -29.46 26.56
N VAL A 167 0.48 -29.99 26.35
CA VAL A 167 0.78 -31.42 26.51
C VAL A 167 1.45 -31.63 27.86
N ASP A 168 0.80 -32.39 28.75
CA ASP A 168 1.28 -32.71 30.11
C ASP A 168 1.71 -31.48 30.95
N GLY A 169 1.05 -30.33 30.73
CA GLY A 169 1.35 -29.05 31.37
C GLY A 169 2.39 -28.19 30.64
N THR A 170 3.09 -28.74 29.64
CA THR A 170 4.00 -27.99 28.76
C THR A 170 3.23 -27.47 27.54
N SER A 171 3.24 -26.14 27.36
CA SER A 171 2.70 -25.50 26.14
C SER A 171 3.67 -25.69 24.97
N LYS A 172 3.17 -26.23 23.85
CA LYS A 172 3.94 -26.61 22.66
C LYS A 172 3.41 -25.96 21.37
N PRO A 173 4.29 -25.41 20.50
CA PRO A 173 3.93 -24.92 19.17
C PRO A 173 3.89 -26.04 18.12
N TYR A 174 2.86 -26.01 17.28
CA TYR A 174 2.65 -26.90 16.14
C TYR A 174 2.34 -26.09 14.86
N THR A 175 2.57 -26.69 13.69
CA THR A 175 1.98 -26.24 12.42
C THR A 175 1.06 -27.31 11.86
N MET A 176 0.01 -26.92 11.12
CA MET A 176 -1.03 -27.84 10.64
C MET A 176 -1.80 -27.27 9.44
N ASN A 177 -2.58 -28.13 8.77
CA ASN A 177 -3.49 -27.74 7.70
C ASN A 177 -4.76 -27.04 8.24
N LEU A 178 -5.46 -26.30 7.37
CA LEU A 178 -6.71 -25.61 7.70
C LEU A 178 -7.90 -26.56 7.98
N ASP A 179 -7.80 -27.83 7.57
CA ASP A 179 -8.81 -28.88 7.80
C ASP A 179 -8.63 -29.61 9.14
N GLY A 180 -7.55 -29.31 9.87
CA GLY A 180 -7.18 -29.99 11.11
C GLY A 180 -6.02 -30.99 10.98
N THR A 181 -5.67 -31.44 9.78
CA THR A 181 -4.70 -32.53 9.56
C THR A 181 -3.23 -32.08 9.65
N ASN A 182 -2.31 -33.06 9.63
CA ASN A 182 -0.85 -32.86 9.51
C ASN A 182 -0.20 -31.99 10.62
N LYS A 183 -0.67 -32.15 11.86
CA LYS A 183 -0.12 -31.48 13.04
C LYS A 183 1.35 -31.89 13.29
N THR A 184 2.27 -30.94 13.12
CA THR A 184 3.73 -31.12 13.24
C THR A 184 4.28 -30.26 14.38
N ASP A 185 4.91 -30.86 15.40
CA ASP A 185 5.58 -30.16 16.52
C ASP A 185 6.81 -29.40 16.00
N VAL A 186 6.91 -28.09 16.26
CA VAL A 186 8.03 -27.23 15.83
C VAL A 186 8.87 -26.68 16.99
N SER A 187 8.72 -27.25 18.19
CA SER A 187 9.49 -26.87 19.40
C SER A 187 10.97 -27.26 19.35
N GLY A 188 11.36 -28.12 18.40
CA GLY A 188 12.65 -28.81 18.40
C GLY A 188 12.80 -29.84 19.54
N GLY A 189 11.69 -30.22 20.19
CA GLY A 189 11.70 -31.14 21.33
C GLY A 189 11.91 -30.46 22.69
N SER A 190 11.58 -29.17 22.84
CA SER A 190 11.62 -28.52 24.16
C SER A 190 10.48 -28.98 25.07
N ASN A 191 10.78 -29.02 26.37
CA ASN A 191 9.84 -29.26 27.46
C ASN A 191 9.45 -27.96 28.20
N GLY A 192 10.00 -26.80 27.83
CA GLY A 192 9.72 -25.50 28.45
C GLY A 192 8.38 -24.89 28.01
N PHE A 193 7.78 -24.07 28.88
CA PHE A 193 6.49 -23.42 28.59
C PHE A 193 6.64 -22.43 27.44
N THR A 194 6.17 -22.83 26.25
CA THR A 194 6.33 -22.07 25.00
C THR A 194 5.02 -21.43 24.58
N TYR A 195 5.00 -20.11 24.43
CA TYR A 195 3.80 -19.32 24.13
C TYR A 195 4.13 -18.10 23.24
N GLY A 196 3.10 -17.33 22.87
CA GLY A 196 3.26 -16.12 22.05
C GLY A 196 3.86 -16.40 20.66
N PHE A 197 3.42 -17.50 20.03
CA PHE A 197 3.96 -18.01 18.77
C PHE A 197 3.47 -17.18 17.57
N ASN A 198 4.41 -16.71 16.74
CA ASN A 198 4.16 -15.84 15.59
C ASN A 198 5.17 -16.11 14.44
N ALA A 199 4.81 -15.81 13.19
CA ALA A 199 5.64 -16.08 12.02
C ALA A 199 5.99 -14.80 11.24
N SER A 200 7.14 -14.78 10.56
CA SER A 200 7.56 -13.66 9.71
C SER A 200 6.64 -13.52 8.49
N PRO A 201 6.48 -12.31 7.91
CA PRO A 201 5.58 -12.07 6.78
C PRO A 201 5.84 -12.93 5.54
N ASP A 202 7.08 -13.41 5.38
CA ASP A 202 7.50 -14.30 4.29
C ASP A 202 7.38 -15.80 4.62
N GLY A 203 6.85 -16.14 5.80
CA GLY A 203 6.63 -17.51 6.29
C GLY A 203 7.90 -18.30 6.61
N LYS A 204 9.11 -17.74 6.47
CA LYS A 204 10.37 -18.49 6.61
C LYS A 204 10.88 -18.62 8.04
N ARG A 205 10.48 -17.72 8.94
CA ARG A 205 10.93 -17.67 10.33
C ARG A 205 9.75 -17.59 11.29
N ILE A 206 10.01 -17.98 12.52
CA ILE A 206 9.09 -17.93 13.65
C ILE A 206 9.74 -17.24 14.83
N CYS A 207 8.91 -16.69 15.71
CA CYS A 207 9.29 -16.28 17.04
C CYS A 207 8.27 -16.77 18.08
N TYR A 208 8.74 -16.92 19.30
CA TYR A 208 7.96 -17.33 20.47
C TYR A 208 8.69 -16.90 21.73
N HIS A 209 8.07 -17.02 22.90
CA HIS A 209 8.80 -17.00 24.16
C HIS A 209 8.67 -18.35 24.88
N GLU A 210 9.79 -18.82 25.42
CA GLU A 210 9.90 -20.04 26.20
C GLU A 210 10.35 -19.64 27.61
N ASN A 211 9.57 -19.99 28.64
CA ASN A 211 9.83 -19.58 30.04
C ASN A 211 10.08 -18.05 30.19
N TYR A 212 9.32 -17.24 29.46
CA TYR A 212 9.45 -15.77 29.36
C TYR A 212 10.80 -15.25 28.82
N GLN A 213 11.50 -16.03 28.01
CA GLN A 213 12.67 -15.60 27.23
C GLN A 213 12.36 -15.72 25.74
N VAL A 214 12.70 -14.72 24.92
CA VAL A 214 12.28 -14.64 23.51
C VAL A 214 13.25 -15.40 22.60
N TYR A 215 12.69 -16.20 21.69
CA TYR A 215 13.44 -16.99 20.72
C TYR A 215 13.02 -16.67 19.29
N LEU A 216 13.99 -16.81 18.39
CA LEU A 216 13.89 -16.80 16.93
C LEU A 216 14.23 -18.20 16.41
N ALA A 217 13.56 -18.66 15.36
CA ALA A 217 13.95 -19.86 14.62
C ALA A 217 13.48 -19.78 13.16
N ASN A 218 13.96 -20.69 12.31
CA ASN A 218 13.34 -20.98 11.02
C ASN A 218 11.97 -21.65 11.23
N ALA A 219 11.08 -21.60 10.24
CA ALA A 219 9.71 -22.11 10.36
C ALA A 219 9.60 -23.65 10.53
N ASP A 220 10.69 -24.39 10.35
CA ASP A 220 10.84 -25.82 10.67
C ASP A 220 11.37 -26.08 12.10
N GLY A 221 11.60 -25.03 12.88
CA GLY A 221 12.19 -25.08 14.23
C GLY A 221 13.73 -25.06 14.26
N SER A 222 14.41 -25.05 13.11
CA SER A 222 15.88 -25.02 13.03
C SER A 222 16.47 -23.63 13.31
N ASP A 223 17.79 -23.54 13.52
CA ASP A 223 18.53 -22.28 13.76
C ASP A 223 17.98 -21.45 14.95
N LYS A 224 17.53 -22.16 16.02
CA LYS A 224 16.98 -21.55 17.24
C LYS A 224 17.99 -20.63 17.93
N LYS A 225 17.65 -19.35 18.04
CA LYS A 225 18.46 -18.26 18.63
C LYS A 225 17.71 -17.58 19.77
N HIS A 226 18.43 -17.31 20.86
CA HIS A 226 17.92 -16.59 22.04
C HIS A 226 18.15 -15.08 21.88
N VAL A 227 17.11 -14.27 22.09
CA VAL A 227 17.23 -12.81 22.19
C VAL A 227 17.62 -12.45 23.63
N VAL A 228 18.91 -12.22 23.87
CA VAL A 228 19.43 -11.90 25.20
C VAL A 228 19.04 -10.47 25.60
N THR A 229 18.05 -10.32 26.48
CA THR A 229 17.56 -9.02 26.95
C THR A 229 18.13 -8.57 28.29
N GLY A 230 18.56 -9.52 29.14
CA GLY A 230 18.94 -9.28 30.53
C GLY A 230 17.76 -9.11 31.50
N HIS A 231 16.51 -9.21 31.03
CA HIS A 231 15.31 -9.07 31.85
C HIS A 231 14.62 -10.43 32.10
N PRO A 232 14.02 -10.65 33.28
CA PRO A 232 13.38 -11.93 33.61
C PRO A 232 12.06 -12.16 32.86
N PHE A 233 11.33 -11.10 32.51
CA PHE A 233 10.05 -11.20 31.81
C PHE A 233 10.12 -10.63 30.40
N ASN A 234 10.01 -11.50 29.40
CA ASN A 234 9.93 -11.16 27.98
C ASN A 234 8.74 -11.91 27.36
N PHE A 235 7.79 -11.18 26.76
CA PHE A 235 6.46 -11.72 26.47
C PHE A 235 5.87 -11.22 25.14
N ALA A 236 5.08 -12.09 24.51
CA ALA A 236 4.34 -11.85 23.26
C ALA A 236 5.15 -11.19 22.13
N PRO A 237 6.18 -11.88 21.58
CA PRO A 237 6.89 -11.39 20.41
C PRO A 237 6.01 -11.43 19.15
N THR A 238 6.15 -10.41 18.31
CA THR A 238 5.46 -10.29 17.03
C THR A 238 6.36 -9.64 15.98
N TRP A 239 6.37 -10.20 14.77
CA TRP A 239 7.13 -9.67 13.64
C TRP A 239 6.55 -8.36 13.11
N SER A 240 7.42 -7.48 12.61
CA SER A 240 7.03 -6.30 11.82
C SER A 240 6.49 -6.71 10.44
N PRO A 241 5.64 -5.87 9.79
CA PRO A 241 5.09 -6.17 8.46
C PRO A 241 6.13 -6.35 7.33
N ASP A 242 7.34 -5.82 7.52
CA ASP A 242 8.49 -5.98 6.61
C ASP A 242 9.38 -7.20 6.94
N GLY A 243 9.23 -7.82 8.12
CA GLY A 243 10.10 -8.89 8.60
C GLY A 243 11.51 -8.45 9.02
N GLU A 244 11.77 -7.15 9.19
CA GLU A 244 13.07 -6.62 9.63
C GLU A 244 13.24 -6.55 11.17
N TRP A 245 12.13 -6.52 11.93
CA TRP A 245 12.12 -6.31 13.38
C TRP A 245 11.15 -7.27 14.09
N LEU A 246 11.41 -7.51 15.37
CA LEU A 246 10.44 -8.05 16.32
C LEU A 246 10.08 -6.96 17.33
N LEU A 247 8.82 -6.96 17.76
CA LEU A 247 8.28 -6.19 18.88
C LEU A 247 7.86 -7.16 19.98
N PHE A 248 8.17 -6.83 21.23
CA PHE A 248 7.73 -7.57 22.42
C PHE A 248 7.68 -6.64 23.63
N VAL A 249 7.19 -7.11 24.77
CA VAL A 249 7.41 -6.41 26.06
C VAL A 249 8.53 -7.09 26.84
N SER A 250 9.37 -6.28 27.50
CA SER A 250 10.53 -6.72 28.27
C SER A 250 10.71 -5.87 29.52
N GLY A 251 11.09 -6.50 30.63
CA GLY A 251 11.31 -5.86 31.93
C GLY A 251 11.03 -6.82 33.09
N GLU A 252 10.48 -6.30 34.18
CA GLU A 252 9.96 -7.10 35.29
C GLU A 252 8.51 -7.53 35.04
N HIS A 253 8.06 -8.56 35.76
CA HIS A 253 6.66 -8.97 35.66
C HIS A 253 5.75 -7.88 36.24
N TYR A 254 4.81 -7.39 35.43
CA TYR A 254 4.00 -6.18 35.69
C TYR A 254 4.75 -4.83 35.74
N ASP A 255 6.03 -4.77 35.37
CA ASP A 255 6.69 -3.52 34.95
C ASP A 255 7.60 -3.79 33.74
N CYS A 256 6.95 -3.95 32.59
CA CYS A 256 7.58 -4.27 31.32
C CYS A 256 7.18 -3.26 30.24
N HIS A 257 8.06 -3.04 29.27
CA HIS A 257 7.90 -1.97 28.29
C HIS A 257 8.10 -2.47 26.86
N PRO A 258 7.54 -1.78 25.84
CA PRO A 258 7.80 -2.10 24.43
C PRO A 258 9.30 -2.06 24.12
N HIS A 259 9.81 -3.17 23.59
CA HIS A 259 11.17 -3.33 23.10
C HIS A 259 11.14 -3.85 21.66
N ILE A 260 12.16 -3.51 20.88
CA ILE A 260 12.38 -4.02 19.53
C ILE A 260 13.79 -4.58 19.36
N VAL A 261 13.92 -5.60 18.52
CA VAL A 261 15.19 -6.21 18.11
C VAL A 261 15.16 -6.48 16.61
N ARG A 262 16.32 -6.44 15.93
CA ARG A 262 16.43 -6.86 14.52
C ARG A 262 16.12 -8.33 14.36
N ALA A 263 15.73 -8.69 13.14
CA ALA A 263 15.47 -10.06 12.69
C ALA A 263 16.67 -11.04 12.78
N ASP A 264 17.87 -10.55 13.08
CA ASP A 264 19.11 -11.29 13.32
C ASP A 264 19.52 -11.32 14.81
N ALA A 265 18.63 -10.90 15.71
CA ALA A 265 18.81 -10.69 17.15
C ALA A 265 19.73 -9.50 17.54
N THR A 266 20.14 -8.64 16.60
CA THR A 266 20.96 -7.44 16.90
C THR A 266 20.12 -6.18 17.22
N SER A 267 20.79 -5.08 17.62
CA SER A 267 20.18 -3.75 17.81
C SER A 267 18.96 -3.69 18.75
N LEU A 268 18.92 -4.57 19.76
CA LEU A 268 17.92 -4.55 20.83
C LEU A 268 17.84 -3.17 21.50
N ARG A 269 16.63 -2.61 21.63
CA ARG A 269 16.35 -1.40 22.42
C ARG A 269 14.93 -1.33 22.96
N LYS A 270 14.78 -0.73 24.16
CA LYS A 270 13.49 -0.18 24.63
C LYS A 270 13.08 0.93 23.66
N ILE A 271 11.84 0.91 23.18
CA ILE A 271 11.33 1.91 22.22
C ILE A 271 10.33 2.89 22.85
N ALA A 272 9.64 2.48 23.92
CA ALA A 272 8.69 3.31 24.64
C ALA A 272 8.67 2.97 26.14
N ASP A 273 7.99 3.79 26.95
CA ASP A 273 7.76 3.57 28.37
C ASP A 273 6.26 3.47 28.69
N ARG A 274 5.87 2.65 29.67
CA ARG A 274 4.47 2.47 30.10
C ARG A 274 4.10 3.28 31.34
N ALA A 275 5.06 3.97 31.96
CA ALA A 275 4.89 4.80 33.15
C ALA A 275 4.24 4.07 34.35
N GLY A 276 4.64 2.80 34.58
CA GLY A 276 4.07 1.97 35.64
C GLY A 276 2.62 1.55 35.41
N TYR A 277 2.19 1.40 34.14
CA TYR A 277 1.04 0.57 33.80
C TYR A 277 1.49 -0.89 33.67
N SER A 278 0.85 -1.77 34.44
CA SER A 278 1.15 -3.20 34.54
C SER A 278 0.98 -4.01 33.25
N GLY A 279 0.36 -3.42 32.21
CA GLY A 279 0.06 -4.11 30.97
C GLY A 279 -1.04 -5.17 31.10
N VAL A 280 -1.92 -5.04 32.09
CA VAL A 280 -3.08 -5.90 32.30
C VAL A 280 -4.36 -5.06 32.28
N THR A 281 -5.35 -5.49 31.49
CA THR A 281 -6.72 -4.98 31.55
C THR A 281 -7.65 -6.05 32.10
N GLU A 282 -8.22 -5.78 33.28
CA GLU A 282 -9.32 -6.56 33.88
C GLU A 282 -10.53 -6.62 32.93
N PHE A 283 -11.26 -7.74 32.90
CA PHE A 283 -12.53 -7.84 32.16
C PHE A 283 -13.72 -7.22 32.90
N LEU A 284 -13.74 -7.36 34.22
CA LEU A 284 -14.91 -7.14 35.07
C LEU A 284 -14.79 -5.83 35.88
N ASP A 285 -15.84 -5.50 36.64
CA ASP A 285 -15.81 -4.45 37.66
C ASP A 285 -15.78 -5.04 39.09
N VAL A 286 -15.49 -6.33 39.19
CA VAL A 286 -15.32 -7.10 40.45
C VAL A 286 -14.04 -7.92 40.35
N PRO A 287 -13.32 -8.20 41.45
CA PRO A 287 -12.16 -9.07 41.43
C PRO A 287 -12.51 -10.48 40.95
N ASP A 288 -11.71 -10.99 40.02
CA ASP A 288 -11.72 -12.37 39.51
C ASP A 288 -10.26 -12.71 39.21
N PHE A 289 -9.73 -13.80 39.77
CA PHE A 289 -8.32 -14.17 39.54
C PHE A 289 -8.09 -14.83 38.17
N HIS A 290 -9.17 -15.25 37.48
CA HIS A 290 -9.16 -15.56 36.05
C HIS A 290 -9.30 -14.29 35.18
N GLY A 291 -9.55 -13.13 35.81
CA GLY A 291 -9.93 -11.89 35.16
C GLY A 291 -8.75 -11.02 34.74
N GLY A 292 -8.34 -11.10 33.48
CA GLY A 292 -7.41 -10.15 32.89
C GLY A 292 -6.91 -10.56 31.51
N SER A 293 -6.70 -9.58 30.64
CA SER A 293 -5.92 -9.76 29.40
C SER A 293 -4.62 -8.99 29.49
N SER A 294 -3.55 -9.58 28.98
CA SER A 294 -2.35 -8.85 28.61
C SER A 294 -2.70 -7.80 27.54
N ASP A 295 -2.28 -6.58 27.79
CA ASP A 295 -2.42 -5.45 26.88
C ASP A 295 -1.06 -5.20 26.25
N THR A 296 -0.89 -5.65 25.00
CA THR A 296 0.41 -5.70 24.31
C THR A 296 0.52 -4.60 23.24
N PRO A 297 1.72 -4.03 23.02
CA PRO A 297 1.96 -3.14 21.90
C PRO A 297 1.78 -3.87 20.56
N VAL A 298 1.46 -3.13 19.51
CA VAL A 298 1.28 -3.67 18.14
C VAL A 298 2.00 -2.82 17.11
N TRP A 299 2.44 -3.42 16.01
CA TRP A 299 2.97 -2.68 14.86
C TRP A 299 1.90 -1.84 14.17
N ALA A 300 2.31 -0.66 13.67
CA ALA A 300 1.60 0.01 12.59
C ALA A 300 1.76 -0.79 11.28
N PRO A 301 0.82 -0.72 10.32
CA PRO A 301 0.86 -1.54 9.11
C PRO A 301 2.06 -1.26 8.20
N ASP A 302 2.70 -0.09 8.33
CA ASP A 302 3.87 0.32 7.57
C ASP A 302 5.22 -0.08 8.21
N GLY A 303 5.21 -0.69 9.40
CA GLY A 303 6.39 -1.10 10.15
C GLY A 303 7.21 0.04 10.79
N LYS A 304 6.90 1.32 10.54
CA LYS A 304 7.73 2.46 10.98
C LYS A 304 7.40 2.95 12.39
N SER A 305 6.32 2.45 12.97
CA SER A 305 5.86 2.79 14.32
C SER A 305 5.10 1.65 14.98
N ILE A 306 4.87 1.78 16.28
CA ILE A 306 4.03 0.89 17.09
C ILE A 306 2.93 1.69 17.80
N PHE A 307 1.79 1.07 18.04
CA PHE A 307 0.76 1.57 18.94
C PHE A 307 0.83 0.84 20.28
N TYR A 308 0.71 1.58 21.37
CA TYR A 308 0.80 1.04 22.72
C TYR A 308 -0.03 1.87 23.72
N THR A 309 -0.03 1.43 24.97
CA THR A 309 -0.78 2.03 26.08
C THR A 309 0.15 2.32 27.25
N ALA A 310 0.02 3.50 27.86
CA ALA A 310 0.79 3.92 29.03
C ALA A 310 -0.05 4.72 30.01
N LYS A 311 0.41 4.78 31.26
CA LYS A 311 -0.26 5.50 32.34
C LYS A 311 -0.05 7.02 32.22
N VAL A 312 -1.11 7.79 32.42
CA VAL A 312 -1.05 9.25 32.57
C VAL A 312 -1.89 9.64 33.79
N GLY A 313 -1.24 9.86 34.93
CA GLY A 313 -1.92 10.08 36.21
C GLY A 313 -2.72 8.84 36.63
N SER A 314 -4.06 8.97 36.65
CA SER A 314 -5.00 7.86 36.89
C SER A 314 -5.58 7.24 35.62
N CYS A 315 -5.22 7.76 34.43
CA CYS A 315 -5.68 7.23 33.15
C CYS A 315 -4.69 6.20 32.57
N VAL A 316 -5.19 5.32 31.69
CA VAL A 316 -4.36 4.58 30.72
C VAL A 316 -4.76 5.06 29.34
N GLU A 317 -3.81 5.65 28.62
CA GLU A 317 -4.03 6.37 27.36
C GLU A 317 -3.35 5.66 26.19
N LEU A 318 -3.82 5.95 24.98
CA LEU A 318 -3.21 5.46 23.74
C LEU A 318 -2.00 6.32 23.33
N PHE A 319 -0.97 5.66 22.83
CA PHE A 319 0.23 6.29 22.31
C PHE A 319 0.69 5.62 21.00
N GLN A 320 1.44 6.37 20.20
CA GLN A 320 2.20 5.87 19.05
C GLN A 320 3.69 6.17 19.25
N ALA A 321 4.56 5.20 18.99
CA ALA A 321 6.02 5.36 19.07
C ALA A 321 6.64 5.05 17.72
N ASN A 322 7.44 5.96 17.15
CA ASN A 322 8.22 5.65 15.94
C ASN A 322 9.49 4.86 16.26
N LEU A 323 10.13 4.25 15.26
CA LEU A 323 11.37 3.46 15.42
C LEU A 323 12.58 4.26 15.98
N ASN A 324 12.49 5.59 16.07
CA ASN A 324 13.49 6.47 16.64
C ASN A 324 13.21 6.83 18.12
N GLY A 325 12.13 6.31 18.72
CA GLY A 325 11.75 6.55 20.11
C GLY A 325 11.00 7.87 20.36
N VAL A 326 10.50 8.52 19.30
CA VAL A 326 9.60 9.67 19.45
C VAL A 326 8.19 9.14 19.72
N ASN A 327 7.61 9.57 20.85
CA ASN A 327 6.35 9.05 21.38
C ASN A 327 5.27 10.14 21.39
N GLU A 328 4.15 9.90 20.71
CA GLU A 328 2.98 10.78 20.67
C GLU A 328 1.84 10.20 21.52
N ARG A 329 1.16 11.05 22.29
CA ARG A 329 -0.05 10.68 23.06
C ARG A 329 -1.28 10.94 22.20
N LEU A 330 -1.98 9.88 21.79
CA LEU A 330 -3.13 9.96 20.88
C LEU A 330 -4.43 10.37 21.59
N THR A 331 -4.59 10.08 22.89
CA THR A 331 -5.83 10.36 23.64
C THR A 331 -5.59 11.17 24.91
N THR A 332 -6.53 12.04 25.27
CA THR A 332 -6.56 12.73 26.56
C THR A 332 -7.95 12.63 27.16
N SER A 333 -8.03 11.97 28.31
CA SER A 333 -9.26 11.41 28.88
C SER A 333 -9.55 11.89 30.30
N GLN A 334 -10.79 11.75 30.76
CA GLN A 334 -11.17 12.03 32.15
C GLN A 334 -10.50 11.06 33.12
N ALA A 335 -10.19 11.54 34.33
CA ALA A 335 -9.48 10.79 35.37
C ALA A 335 -10.11 9.39 35.63
N GLY A 336 -9.27 8.35 35.64
CA GLY A 336 -9.71 6.95 35.79
C GLY A 336 -10.17 6.27 34.49
N THR A 337 -10.13 6.96 33.34
CA THR A 337 -10.39 6.32 32.04
C THR A 337 -9.25 5.37 31.68
N THR A 338 -9.59 4.14 31.29
CA THR A 338 -8.65 3.20 30.67
C THR A 338 -8.99 2.96 29.20
N HIS A 339 -7.95 2.94 28.38
CA HIS A 339 -7.94 2.40 27.01
C HIS A 339 -7.05 1.16 26.96
N TYR A 340 -7.37 0.23 26.05
CA TYR A 340 -6.72 -1.08 25.96
C TYR A 340 -6.83 -1.66 24.54
N HIS A 341 -5.93 -2.59 24.22
CA HIS A 341 -5.91 -3.37 22.98
C HIS A 341 -5.95 -2.53 21.69
N PRO A 342 -4.98 -1.61 21.47
CA PRO A 342 -4.86 -0.92 20.18
C PRO A 342 -4.65 -1.91 19.03
N LYS A 343 -5.37 -1.68 17.92
CA LYS A 343 -5.28 -2.44 16.65
C LYS A 343 -5.47 -1.50 15.45
N PRO A 344 -4.42 -1.14 14.69
CA PRO A 344 -4.59 -0.31 13.50
C PRO A 344 -5.34 -1.08 12.40
N SER A 345 -6.10 -0.35 11.57
CA SER A 345 -6.66 -0.85 10.31
C SER A 345 -5.55 -1.14 9.31
N GLN A 346 -5.77 -2.09 8.40
CA GLN A 346 -4.78 -2.51 7.40
C GLN A 346 -4.18 -1.35 6.57
N GLY A 347 -5.01 -0.38 6.15
CA GLY A 347 -4.56 0.83 5.44
C GLY A 347 -4.04 1.97 6.34
N GLY A 348 -3.70 1.72 7.60
CA GLY A 348 -3.08 2.70 8.52
C GLY A 348 -3.93 3.90 8.96
N ARG A 349 -5.10 4.15 8.33
CA ARG A 349 -5.92 5.36 8.53
C ARG A 349 -6.72 5.40 9.85
N LEU A 350 -7.08 4.23 10.39
CA LEU A 350 -7.93 4.09 11.58
C LEU A 350 -7.24 3.26 12.66
N LEU A 351 -7.54 3.56 13.93
CA LEU A 351 -7.10 2.80 15.11
C LEU A 351 -8.33 2.31 15.88
N LEU A 352 -8.50 0.99 15.96
CA LEU A 352 -9.51 0.30 16.76
C LEU A 352 -8.95 0.02 18.15
N TYR A 353 -9.75 0.22 19.19
CA TYR A 353 -9.34 0.00 20.58
C TYR A 353 -10.55 -0.17 21.50
N GLY A 354 -10.33 -0.66 22.71
CA GLY A 354 -11.34 -0.67 23.77
C GLY A 354 -11.15 0.48 24.76
N SER A 355 -12.23 0.99 25.35
CA SER A 355 -12.20 1.99 26.41
C SER A 355 -13.30 1.79 27.45
N LYS A 356 -13.03 2.20 28.70
CA LYS A 356 -13.99 2.26 29.81
C LYS A 356 -14.56 3.68 30.06
N ARG A 357 -14.36 4.63 29.14
CA ARG A 357 -14.73 6.06 29.31
C ARG A 357 -16.20 6.29 29.71
N ASP A 358 -17.11 5.47 29.20
CA ASP A 358 -18.57 5.55 29.49
C ASP A 358 -18.99 4.63 30.65
N GLY A 359 -18.06 4.27 31.54
CA GLY A 359 -18.29 3.39 32.69
C GLY A 359 -18.41 1.90 32.36
N ALA A 360 -18.75 1.54 31.13
CA ALA A 360 -18.71 0.18 30.59
C ALA A 360 -17.61 0.03 29.54
N ARG A 361 -17.00 -1.17 29.46
CA ARG A 361 -15.95 -1.50 28.50
C ARG A 361 -16.53 -1.66 27.09
N ASN A 362 -16.28 -0.68 26.22
CA ASN A 362 -16.79 -0.60 24.85
C ASN A 362 -15.67 -0.43 23.83
N ILE A 363 -15.95 -0.75 22.56
CA ILE A 363 -15.03 -0.62 21.43
C ILE A 363 -15.24 0.72 20.74
N TYR A 364 -14.14 1.36 20.38
CA TYR A 364 -14.10 2.65 19.70
C TYR A 364 -13.12 2.58 18.52
N VAL A 365 -13.33 3.45 17.53
CA VAL A 365 -12.41 3.70 16.42
C VAL A 365 -12.00 5.18 16.43
N ARG A 366 -10.71 5.44 16.25
CA ARG A 366 -10.11 6.77 16.07
C ARG A 366 -9.58 6.90 14.66
N ASN A 367 -9.91 7.99 13.97
CA ASN A 367 -9.21 8.38 12.74
C ASN A 367 -7.84 8.95 13.12
N LEU A 368 -6.75 8.44 12.55
CA LEU A 368 -5.40 8.81 12.95
C LEU A 368 -4.96 10.17 12.37
N ALA A 369 -5.49 10.59 11.23
CA ALA A 369 -5.12 11.85 10.58
C ALA A 369 -5.78 13.10 11.19
N ASN A 370 -6.99 12.98 11.77
CA ASN A 370 -7.72 14.11 12.37
C ASN A 370 -8.20 13.88 13.81
N GLY A 371 -7.91 12.73 14.41
CA GLY A 371 -8.20 12.43 15.81
C GLY A 371 -9.69 12.29 16.16
N ALA A 372 -10.61 12.32 15.18
CA ALA A 372 -12.02 12.13 15.42
C ALA A 372 -12.33 10.68 15.82
N GLU A 373 -13.26 10.49 16.76
CA GLU A 373 -13.55 9.18 17.36
C GLU A 373 -15.01 8.78 17.21
N GLN A 374 -15.25 7.47 17.07
CA GLN A 374 -16.57 6.86 16.96
C GLN A 374 -16.67 5.69 17.94
N GLN A 375 -17.80 5.62 18.66
CA GLN A 375 -18.16 4.45 19.47
C GLN A 375 -18.83 3.38 18.60
N ILE A 376 -18.29 2.15 18.66
CA ILE A 376 -18.76 1.00 17.88
C ILE A 376 -19.78 0.20 18.69
N THR A 377 -19.42 -0.25 19.90
CA THR A 377 -20.32 -0.98 20.80
C THR A 377 -20.96 -0.06 21.84
N ARG A 378 -22.20 -0.37 22.21
CA ARG A 378 -22.99 0.37 23.21
C ARG A 378 -23.51 -0.58 24.28
N LEU A 379 -22.61 -1.04 25.15
CA LEU A 379 -22.87 -1.98 26.23
C LEU A 379 -23.20 -1.26 27.54
N SER A 380 -24.14 -1.81 28.29
CA SER A 380 -24.49 -1.37 29.64
C SER A 380 -23.40 -1.72 30.66
N LYS A 381 -23.40 -1.04 31.82
CA LYS A 381 -22.65 -1.49 33.01
C LYS A 381 -22.97 -2.96 33.30
N GLY A 382 -21.97 -3.72 33.74
CA GLY A 382 -22.08 -5.17 33.90
C GLY A 382 -21.84 -5.97 32.61
N ARG A 383 -21.24 -5.36 31.58
CA ARG A 383 -20.78 -6.02 30.34
C ARG A 383 -19.45 -5.44 29.88
N ALA A 384 -18.73 -6.19 29.04
CA ALA A 384 -17.49 -5.75 28.41
C ALA A 384 -17.38 -6.25 26.96
N ALA A 385 -16.83 -5.40 26.08
CA ALA A 385 -16.42 -5.75 24.72
C ALA A 385 -14.88 -5.84 24.69
N MET A 386 -14.35 -7.05 24.56
CA MET A 386 -12.93 -7.35 24.63
C MET A 386 -12.39 -7.89 23.31
N TRP A 387 -11.06 -7.82 23.15
CA TRP A 387 -10.29 -8.26 21.98
C TRP A 387 -10.96 -7.89 20.63
N PRO A 388 -10.94 -6.61 20.24
CA PRO A 388 -11.46 -6.20 18.94
C PRO A 388 -10.50 -6.56 17.82
N HIS A 389 -11.00 -7.19 16.75
CA HIS A 389 -10.26 -7.54 15.54
C HIS A 389 -10.99 -6.97 14.31
N TRP A 390 -10.33 -6.08 13.57
CA TRP A 390 -10.73 -5.78 12.19
C TRP A 390 -10.89 -7.08 11.42
N GLN A 391 -11.99 -7.27 10.70
CA GLN A 391 -11.99 -8.18 9.56
C GLN A 391 -11.01 -7.58 8.54
N PRO A 392 -9.94 -8.28 8.14
CA PRO A 392 -9.18 -7.87 6.97
C PRO A 392 -10.14 -7.83 5.79
N GLN A 393 -10.18 -6.73 5.06
CA GLN A 393 -10.77 -6.80 3.73
C GLN A 393 -9.82 -7.68 2.89
N PRO A 394 -10.32 -8.52 1.97
CA PRO A 394 -9.45 -9.30 1.11
C PRO A 394 -8.55 -8.37 0.27
N VAL A 395 -7.30 -8.21 0.71
CA VAL A 395 -6.16 -8.10 -0.24
C VAL A 395 -6.12 -9.47 -0.89
N ALA A 396 -6.94 -9.65 -1.91
CA ALA A 396 -7.43 -10.97 -2.27
C ALA A 396 -6.25 -11.82 -2.72
N ASN A 397 -6.27 -13.07 -2.25
CA ASN A 397 -5.13 -13.98 -2.26
C ASN A 397 -4.41 -13.93 -3.63
N ARG A 398 -3.13 -13.50 -3.65
CA ARG A 398 -2.43 -12.84 -4.80
C ARG A 398 -2.32 -13.72 -6.05
N LYS A 399 -3.45 -13.92 -6.72
CA LYS A 399 -3.69 -14.75 -7.90
C LYS A 399 -4.70 -14.05 -8.80
N THR A 400 -4.21 -13.11 -9.60
CA THR A 400 -4.65 -12.85 -10.99
C THR A 400 -6.15 -12.73 -11.34
N ASN A 401 -7.04 -12.56 -10.35
CA ASN A 401 -8.50 -12.49 -10.52
C ASN A 401 -9.18 -11.31 -9.78
N GLN A 402 -8.48 -10.57 -8.91
CA GLN A 402 -9.05 -9.41 -8.21
C GLN A 402 -9.12 -8.16 -9.10
N TYR A 403 -8.15 -8.00 -9.99
CA TYR A 403 -8.04 -6.82 -10.84
C TYR A 403 -8.88 -6.97 -12.12
N PRO A 404 -9.62 -5.93 -12.55
CA PRO A 404 -10.41 -5.93 -13.78
C PRO A 404 -9.64 -6.36 -15.03
N ALA A 405 -8.33 -6.08 -15.10
CA ALA A 405 -7.45 -6.55 -16.16
C ALA A 405 -6.17 -7.21 -15.62
N GLN A 406 -5.57 -8.07 -16.45
CA GLN A 406 -4.33 -8.79 -16.15
C GLN A 406 -3.15 -8.25 -16.95
N ILE A 407 -2.00 -8.13 -16.29
CA ILE A 407 -0.75 -7.68 -16.90
C ILE A 407 -0.01 -8.90 -17.48
N ARG A 408 0.05 -9.01 -18.81
CA ARG A 408 0.93 -9.97 -19.49
C ARG A 408 2.32 -9.37 -19.60
N LEU A 409 3.36 -10.14 -19.26
CA LEU A 409 4.76 -9.72 -19.30
C LEU A 409 5.54 -10.53 -20.33
N THR A 410 6.36 -9.84 -21.14
CA THR A 410 7.26 -10.46 -22.13
C THR A 410 8.66 -9.88 -21.96
N ARG A 411 9.65 -10.74 -21.71
CA ARG A 411 11.05 -10.31 -21.56
C ARG A 411 11.66 -10.07 -22.95
N ILE A 412 12.01 -8.83 -23.27
CA ILE A 412 12.56 -8.43 -24.57
C ILE A 412 14.04 -8.77 -24.66
N ASP A 413 14.80 -8.44 -23.61
CA ASP A 413 16.25 -8.62 -23.57
C ASP A 413 16.71 -8.89 -22.13
N THR A 414 17.76 -9.70 -21.97
CA THR A 414 18.18 -10.28 -20.68
C THR A 414 19.60 -9.89 -20.25
N LYS A 415 20.26 -9.06 -21.06
CA LYS A 415 21.58 -8.49 -20.79
C LYS A 415 21.56 -7.03 -21.24
N VAL A 416 21.04 -6.18 -20.37
CA VAL A 416 20.96 -4.74 -20.61
C VAL A 416 21.58 -3.92 -19.47
N THR A 417 21.91 -2.66 -19.75
CA THR A 417 22.28 -1.67 -18.73
C THR A 417 21.11 -1.39 -17.77
N HIS A 418 21.42 -0.92 -16.55
CA HIS A 418 20.43 -0.51 -15.53
C HIS A 418 19.47 0.60 -15.99
N TYR A 419 19.79 1.28 -17.09
CA TYR A 419 19.08 2.43 -17.65
C TYR A 419 18.49 2.15 -19.04
N ALA A 420 18.19 0.88 -19.36
CA ALA A 420 17.90 0.43 -20.73
C ALA A 420 16.70 1.13 -21.40
N THR A 421 15.64 1.43 -20.62
CA THR A 421 14.44 2.17 -21.07
C THR A 421 14.45 3.65 -20.63
N PHE A 422 15.51 4.14 -19.98
CA PHE A 422 15.57 5.46 -19.34
C PHE A 422 15.66 6.64 -20.33
N GLN A 423 15.60 7.87 -19.79
CA GLN A 423 15.74 9.18 -20.43
C GLN A 423 14.44 9.67 -21.10
N SER A 424 13.74 10.55 -20.39
CA SER A 424 12.40 11.08 -20.65
C SER A 424 11.28 10.02 -20.75
N HIS A 425 10.19 10.33 -20.06
CA HIS A 425 9.07 9.43 -19.81
C HIS A 425 8.19 9.22 -21.06
N ASN A 426 7.32 8.20 -21.01
CA ASN A 426 6.12 8.06 -21.87
C ASN A 426 6.29 7.76 -23.38
N GLN A 427 7.50 7.54 -23.91
CA GLN A 427 7.71 7.24 -25.35
C GLN A 427 8.79 6.16 -25.58
N LYS A 428 8.49 4.91 -25.21
CA LYS A 428 9.40 3.74 -25.33
C LYS A 428 8.85 2.56 -26.12
N VAL A 429 7.55 2.59 -26.45
CA VAL A 429 6.88 1.65 -27.35
C VAL A 429 5.80 2.38 -28.14
N VAL A 430 5.48 1.89 -29.34
CA VAL A 430 4.31 2.28 -30.14
C VAL A 430 3.62 1.06 -30.74
N ALA A 431 2.37 1.21 -31.16
CA ALA A 431 1.61 0.18 -31.85
C ALA A 431 1.00 0.71 -33.14
N ASN A 432 1.09 -0.07 -34.21
CA ASN A 432 0.40 0.18 -35.47
C ASN A 432 -0.05 -1.14 -36.12
N LYS A 433 -0.66 -1.08 -37.31
CA LYS A 433 -1.18 -2.23 -38.05
C LYS A 433 -0.14 -3.29 -38.45
N TYR A 434 1.15 -3.03 -38.29
CA TYR A 434 2.25 -3.96 -38.59
C TYR A 434 2.92 -4.57 -37.35
N GLY A 435 2.46 -4.23 -36.14
CA GLY A 435 2.95 -4.78 -34.88
C GLY A 435 3.16 -3.75 -33.77
N TYR A 436 3.85 -4.19 -32.71
CA TYR A 436 4.31 -3.33 -31.62
C TYR A 436 5.82 -3.11 -31.75
N PHE A 437 6.30 -1.89 -31.58
CA PHE A 437 7.69 -1.49 -31.82
C PHE A 437 8.25 -0.78 -30.58
N THR A 438 9.45 -1.13 -30.13
CA THR A 438 10.06 -0.61 -28.89
C THR A 438 11.55 -0.35 -29.03
N THR A 439 12.07 0.62 -28.25
CA THR A 439 13.47 1.02 -28.21
C THR A 439 14.11 0.82 -26.84
N HIS A 440 15.34 0.31 -26.82
CA HIS A 440 16.13 0.15 -25.58
C HIS A 440 17.65 0.21 -25.84
N ILE A 441 18.42 0.56 -24.80
CA ILE A 441 19.88 0.36 -24.77
C ILE A 441 20.19 -1.07 -24.29
N ARG A 442 21.11 -1.72 -24.99
CA ARG A 442 21.69 -3.00 -24.60
C ARG A 442 22.95 -2.82 -23.75
N ASP A 443 23.96 -2.16 -24.29
CA ASP A 443 25.29 -2.05 -23.68
C ASP A 443 25.73 -0.59 -23.54
N ARG A 444 26.74 -0.39 -22.69
CA ARG A 444 27.37 0.90 -22.36
C ARG A 444 28.85 0.63 -22.16
N ASP A 445 29.57 0.40 -23.25
CA ASP A 445 30.96 -0.09 -23.23
C ASP A 445 31.93 0.84 -22.45
N LYS A 446 31.59 2.14 -22.37
CA LYS A 446 32.27 3.15 -21.56
C LYS A 446 31.25 4.20 -21.07
N PRO A 447 31.54 4.92 -19.98
CA PRO A 447 30.75 6.10 -19.61
C PRO A 447 30.58 7.07 -20.79
N TYR A 448 29.33 7.25 -21.22
CA TYR A 448 28.84 8.30 -22.12
C TYR A 448 29.37 8.38 -23.58
N LEU A 449 30.09 7.37 -24.10
CA LEU A 449 30.74 7.47 -25.43
C LEU A 449 30.36 6.40 -26.47
N ALA A 450 29.75 5.29 -26.06
CA ALA A 450 29.18 4.26 -26.94
C ALA A 450 28.09 3.48 -26.21
N GLN A 451 26.90 3.41 -26.79
CA GLN A 451 25.75 2.63 -26.30
C GLN A 451 25.05 1.97 -27.49
N THR A 452 24.94 0.64 -27.52
CA THR A 452 24.16 -0.05 -28.56
C THR A 452 22.68 0.06 -28.25
N TRP A 453 21.96 0.82 -29.09
CA TRP A 453 20.51 0.89 -29.05
C TRP A 453 19.88 -0.07 -30.06
N ARG A 454 18.62 -0.43 -29.81
CA ARG A 454 17.86 -1.39 -30.61
C ARG A 454 16.47 -0.86 -30.93
N LEU A 455 15.97 -1.20 -32.12
CA LEU A 455 14.55 -1.21 -32.44
C LEU A 455 14.10 -2.67 -32.50
N SER A 456 13.14 -3.05 -31.67
CA SER A 456 12.57 -4.41 -31.64
C SER A 456 11.09 -4.39 -31.98
N ARG A 457 10.65 -5.36 -32.79
CA ARG A 457 9.28 -5.51 -33.29
C ARG A 457 8.66 -6.82 -32.81
N SER A 458 7.42 -6.76 -32.33
CA SER A 458 6.53 -7.91 -32.16
C SER A 458 5.50 -7.94 -33.30
N THR A 459 5.13 -9.13 -33.75
CA THR A 459 4.01 -9.37 -34.69
C THR A 459 2.92 -10.27 -34.11
N ASP A 460 3.04 -10.64 -32.83
CA ASP A 460 2.25 -11.63 -32.11
C ASP A 460 1.59 -11.03 -30.85
N GLN A 461 1.11 -9.78 -30.97
CA GLN A 461 0.50 -9.00 -29.87
C GLN A 461 1.39 -8.86 -28.62
N GLY A 462 2.70 -8.80 -28.83
CA GLY A 462 3.71 -8.64 -27.78
C GLY A 462 4.12 -9.92 -27.08
N ALA A 463 3.76 -11.11 -27.59
CA ALA A 463 4.17 -12.39 -27.00
C ALA A 463 5.66 -12.71 -27.24
N SER A 464 6.26 -12.19 -28.31
CA SER A 464 7.71 -12.21 -28.56
C SER A 464 8.16 -10.96 -29.31
N PHE A 465 9.44 -10.61 -29.19
CA PHE A 465 10.05 -9.48 -29.87
C PHE A 465 11.32 -9.90 -30.61
N LYS A 466 11.49 -9.40 -31.83
CA LYS A 466 12.70 -9.55 -32.66
C LYS A 466 13.34 -8.19 -32.89
N THR A 467 14.64 -8.07 -32.64
CA THR A 467 15.41 -6.87 -33.05
C THR A 467 15.41 -6.78 -34.59
N ILE A 468 14.93 -5.65 -35.12
CA ILE A 468 14.89 -5.36 -36.57
C ILE A 468 15.95 -4.33 -36.98
N PHE A 469 16.42 -3.50 -36.05
CA PHE A 469 17.54 -2.57 -36.26
C PHE A 469 18.37 -2.45 -34.96
N GLN A 470 19.68 -2.27 -35.09
CA GLN A 470 20.57 -1.95 -33.96
C GLN A 470 21.77 -1.12 -34.46
N GLN A 471 22.24 -0.17 -33.64
CA GLN A 471 23.39 0.69 -33.95
C GLN A 471 24.05 1.13 -32.63
N THR A 472 25.33 1.52 -32.68
CA THR A 472 26.16 1.81 -31.49
C THR A 472 26.71 3.23 -31.55
N ASP A 473 26.04 4.17 -30.87
CA ASP A 473 26.30 5.62 -30.96
C ASP A 473 26.62 6.23 -29.58
N ALA A 474 27.07 7.48 -29.52
CA ALA A 474 27.11 8.22 -28.26
C ALA A 474 25.71 8.78 -27.93
N THR A 475 24.78 7.89 -27.61
CA THR A 475 23.34 8.22 -27.51
C THR A 475 22.69 7.70 -26.23
N ASN A 476 21.44 8.09 -26.02
CA ASN A 476 20.48 7.55 -25.05
C ASN A 476 19.33 6.85 -25.83
N PRO A 477 18.50 5.97 -25.24
CA PRO A 477 17.61 5.13 -26.04
C PRO A 477 16.57 5.98 -26.79
N PRO A 478 16.51 5.88 -28.15
CA PRO A 478 15.71 6.79 -28.96
C PRO A 478 14.23 6.83 -28.58
N VAL A 479 13.64 8.02 -28.61
CA VAL A 479 12.17 8.20 -28.52
C VAL A 479 11.52 7.77 -29.83
N ILE A 480 10.31 7.23 -29.74
CA ILE A 480 9.62 6.53 -30.84
C ILE A 480 8.18 7.04 -31.04
N GLU A 481 7.80 7.28 -32.30
CA GLU A 481 6.43 7.61 -32.74
C GLU A 481 6.06 6.80 -34.01
N THR A 482 4.76 6.73 -34.33
CA THR A 482 4.26 6.06 -35.56
C THR A 482 3.09 6.82 -36.18
N ASP A 483 3.04 6.87 -37.52
CA ASP A 483 1.88 7.42 -38.24
C ASP A 483 0.83 6.35 -38.58
N SER A 484 -0.37 6.79 -38.98
CA SER A 484 -1.46 5.98 -39.53
C SER A 484 -1.13 5.23 -40.84
N ALA A 485 -0.13 5.68 -41.61
CA ALA A 485 0.42 4.89 -42.71
C ALA A 485 1.20 3.65 -42.19
N GLY A 486 1.67 3.70 -40.95
CA GLY A 486 2.35 2.64 -40.20
C GLY A 486 3.87 2.78 -40.18
N ASN A 487 4.42 3.91 -40.61
CA ASN A 487 5.87 4.18 -40.58
C ASN A 487 6.32 4.46 -39.15
N ILE A 488 7.56 4.10 -38.80
CA ILE A 488 8.18 4.41 -37.50
C ILE A 488 9.13 5.59 -37.63
N TYR A 489 9.05 6.50 -36.68
CA TYR A 489 9.93 7.66 -36.52
C TYR A 489 10.70 7.53 -35.21
N LEU A 490 12.03 7.53 -35.26
CA LEU A 490 12.89 7.57 -34.08
C LEU A 490 13.75 8.83 -34.07
N ILE A 491 13.91 9.49 -32.91
CA ILE A 491 14.96 10.50 -32.73
C ILE A 491 16.05 9.97 -31.80
N GLN A 492 17.27 9.90 -32.34
CA GLN A 492 18.50 9.45 -31.69
C GLN A 492 19.46 10.64 -31.56
N VAL A 493 19.85 10.99 -30.34
CA VAL A 493 20.81 12.09 -30.07
C VAL A 493 22.26 11.62 -30.23
N ASP A 494 23.19 12.45 -30.70
CA ASP A 494 24.62 12.12 -30.69
C ASP A 494 25.44 13.17 -29.93
N PHE A 495 26.03 12.74 -28.81
CA PHE A 495 26.87 13.60 -27.97
C PHE A 495 28.24 13.94 -28.59
N LYS A 496 28.63 13.34 -29.73
CA LYS A 496 29.88 13.66 -30.44
C LYS A 496 29.73 14.84 -31.39
N SER A 497 28.66 14.88 -32.19
CA SER A 497 28.34 15.98 -33.11
C SER A 497 27.63 17.16 -32.42
N GLY A 498 26.80 16.88 -31.40
CA GLY A 498 25.88 17.87 -30.84
C GLY A 498 24.52 17.91 -31.56
N ASP A 499 24.32 17.08 -32.58
CA ASP A 499 23.09 16.97 -33.35
C ASP A 499 22.21 15.80 -32.86
N ALA A 500 20.95 15.79 -33.30
CA ALA A 500 20.13 14.58 -33.26
C ALA A 500 19.83 14.10 -34.68
N PHE A 501 19.38 12.86 -34.80
CA PHE A 501 19.08 12.22 -36.08
C PHE A 501 17.67 11.63 -36.04
N LEU A 502 16.83 12.04 -36.99
CA LEU A 502 15.54 11.40 -37.25
C LEU A 502 15.77 10.20 -38.17
N TYR A 503 15.36 9.02 -37.73
CA TYR A 503 15.30 7.79 -38.54
C TYR A 503 13.85 7.53 -38.92
N LYS A 504 13.54 7.49 -40.22
CA LYS A 504 12.25 7.07 -40.76
C LYS A 504 12.34 5.68 -41.34
N PHE A 505 11.63 4.73 -40.72
CA PHE A 505 11.48 3.37 -41.22
C PHE A 505 10.15 3.27 -41.99
N ASP A 506 10.23 3.16 -43.32
CA ASP A 506 9.06 3.05 -44.18
C ASP A 506 8.43 1.66 -44.04
N ALA A 507 7.14 1.59 -43.71
CA ALA A 507 6.43 0.31 -43.62
C ALA A 507 6.34 -0.42 -44.97
N ALA A 508 6.33 0.33 -46.07
CA ALA A 508 6.37 -0.20 -47.44
C ALA A 508 7.71 -0.90 -47.80
N LYS A 509 8.74 -0.80 -46.94
CA LYS A 509 10.03 -1.49 -47.05
C LYS A 509 10.22 -2.57 -45.98
N ASP A 510 9.15 -2.99 -45.30
CA ASP A 510 9.16 -3.83 -44.09
C ASP A 510 10.17 -3.33 -43.02
N PHE A 511 10.28 -2.01 -42.86
CA PHE A 511 11.15 -1.36 -41.88
C PHE A 511 12.65 -1.63 -42.08
N LEU A 512 13.07 -1.94 -43.32
CA LEU A 512 14.47 -1.98 -43.74
C LEU A 512 14.95 -0.60 -44.22
N ASP A 513 16.27 -0.40 -44.18
CA ASP A 513 17.00 0.76 -44.74
C ASP A 513 16.35 2.14 -44.44
N PRO A 514 16.37 2.58 -43.16
CA PRO A 514 15.74 3.83 -42.75
C PRO A 514 16.35 5.06 -43.44
N ARG A 515 15.52 6.02 -43.82
CA ARG A 515 15.99 7.36 -44.18
C ARG A 515 16.43 8.07 -42.90
N VAL A 516 17.68 8.53 -42.85
CA VAL A 516 18.23 9.28 -41.72
C VAL A 516 18.43 10.75 -42.13
N THR A 517 18.03 11.68 -41.25
CA THR A 517 18.16 13.13 -41.47
C THR A 517 18.57 13.85 -40.18
N THR A 518 19.53 14.76 -40.29
CA THR A 518 20.06 15.54 -39.16
C THR A 518 19.07 16.60 -38.64
N ILE A 519 19.01 16.75 -37.32
CA ILE A 519 18.32 17.80 -36.57
C ILE A 519 19.41 18.65 -35.89
N PRO A 520 19.82 19.79 -36.49
CA PRO A 520 20.98 20.54 -36.02
C PRO A 520 20.83 21.08 -34.59
N GLY A 521 21.85 20.84 -33.77
CA GLY A 521 21.88 21.20 -32.34
C GLY A 521 20.80 20.51 -31.51
N GLY A 522 20.35 19.31 -31.92
CA GLY A 522 19.33 18.51 -31.24
C GLY A 522 19.85 17.64 -30.09
N ALA A 523 21.17 17.51 -29.87
CA ALA A 523 21.67 16.65 -28.80
C ALA A 523 21.39 17.22 -27.41
N ALA A 524 20.77 16.41 -26.56
CA ALA A 524 20.66 16.64 -25.12
C ALA A 524 20.52 15.29 -24.40
N GLY A 525 20.83 15.24 -23.10
CA GLY A 525 20.68 14.00 -22.32
C GLY A 525 19.23 13.51 -22.25
N LYS A 526 18.27 14.43 -22.14
CA LYS A 526 16.84 14.18 -21.94
C LYS A 526 16.05 14.96 -22.99
N TYR A 527 15.01 14.34 -23.54
CA TYR A 527 14.28 14.86 -24.69
C TYR A 527 12.95 14.13 -24.88
N ALA A 528 11.92 14.87 -25.28
CA ALA A 528 10.63 14.31 -25.70
C ALA A 528 10.40 14.57 -27.20
N MET A 529 9.69 13.65 -27.84
CA MET A 529 9.14 13.84 -29.18
C MET A 529 7.62 14.00 -29.07
N MET A 530 6.93 14.27 -30.18
CA MET A 530 5.50 14.04 -30.34
C MET A 530 5.17 14.05 -31.83
N LEU A 531 4.41 13.07 -32.32
CA LEU A 531 3.72 13.19 -33.60
C LEU A 531 2.35 13.85 -33.38
N ASP A 532 2.09 14.96 -34.07
CA ASP A 532 0.72 15.36 -34.38
C ASP A 532 0.34 14.83 -35.77
N GLU A 533 -0.63 13.91 -35.81
CA GLU A 533 -1.17 13.38 -37.05
C GLU A 533 -1.95 14.42 -37.88
N LYS A 534 -2.49 15.49 -37.27
CA LYS A 534 -3.30 16.47 -37.99
C LYS A 534 -2.47 17.40 -38.87
N SER A 535 -1.40 17.97 -38.32
CA SER A 535 -0.43 18.77 -39.07
C SER A 535 0.60 17.91 -39.82
N GLN A 536 0.69 16.61 -39.52
CA GLN A 536 1.75 15.71 -39.99
C GLN A 536 3.13 16.30 -39.64
N ARG A 537 3.34 16.59 -38.35
CA ARG A 537 4.60 17.15 -37.82
C ARG A 537 5.08 16.39 -36.60
N LEU A 538 6.40 16.23 -36.54
CA LEU A 538 7.11 15.82 -35.34
C LEU A 538 7.54 17.09 -34.59
N PHE A 539 7.16 17.19 -33.33
CA PHE A 539 7.71 18.14 -32.38
C PHE A 539 8.79 17.46 -31.56
N PHE A 540 9.87 18.17 -31.28
CA PHE A 540 10.99 17.67 -30.48
C PHE A 540 11.42 18.74 -29.50
N PHE A 541 11.49 18.39 -28.21
CA PHE A 541 11.85 19.32 -27.12
C PHE A 541 12.93 18.68 -26.25
N SER A 542 14.10 19.32 -26.18
CA SER A 542 15.31 18.76 -25.59
C SER A 542 15.85 19.60 -24.43
N HIS A 543 16.47 18.94 -23.44
CA HIS A 543 17.05 19.54 -22.21
C HIS A 543 18.09 20.65 -22.50
N ASN A 544 18.66 20.72 -23.70
CA ASN A 544 19.45 21.87 -24.15
C ASN A 544 18.63 23.18 -24.36
N ASN A 545 17.35 23.18 -23.99
CA ASN A 545 16.36 24.26 -24.10
C ASN A 545 15.80 24.51 -25.52
N SER A 546 16.22 23.75 -26.53
CA SER A 546 15.72 23.92 -27.89
C SER A 546 14.46 23.10 -28.19
N PHE A 547 13.60 23.68 -29.03
CA PHE A 547 12.36 23.11 -29.54
C PHE A 547 12.37 23.17 -31.07
N HIS A 548 11.97 22.08 -31.72
CA HIS A 548 11.96 21.93 -33.17
C HIS A 548 10.58 21.48 -33.68
N ARG A 549 10.14 22.04 -34.81
CA ARG A 549 9.05 21.51 -35.65
C ARG A 549 9.65 20.90 -36.91
N ILE A 550 9.34 19.63 -37.17
CA ILE A 550 9.99 18.80 -38.18
C ILE A 550 8.92 18.12 -39.05
N THR A 551 9.11 18.10 -40.36
CA THR A 551 8.25 17.33 -41.28
C THR A 551 8.49 15.82 -41.13
N LEU A 552 7.54 15.01 -41.60
CA LEU A 552 7.71 13.54 -41.65
C LEU A 552 8.77 13.07 -42.66
N ASP A 553 9.40 13.99 -43.41
CA ASP A 553 10.56 13.69 -44.25
C ASP A 553 11.89 14.16 -43.62
N GLY A 554 11.85 14.80 -42.45
CA GLY A 554 13.03 15.23 -41.69
C GLY A 554 13.49 16.66 -41.94
N THR A 555 12.70 17.46 -42.64
CA THR A 555 12.96 18.90 -42.82
C THR A 555 12.59 19.65 -41.55
N VAL A 556 13.56 20.33 -40.92
CA VAL A 556 13.32 21.22 -39.76
C VAL A 556 12.72 22.54 -40.26
N GLU A 557 11.43 22.76 -40.04
CA GLU A 557 10.72 23.98 -40.43
C GLU A 557 10.96 25.13 -39.44
N HIS A 558 11.03 24.80 -38.16
CA HIS A 558 11.18 25.76 -37.08
C HIS A 558 12.14 25.21 -36.03
N ARG A 559 13.00 26.08 -35.51
CA ARG A 559 13.85 25.82 -34.35
C ARG A 559 13.89 27.08 -33.50
N THR A 560 13.62 26.96 -32.21
CA THR A 560 13.73 28.04 -31.24
C THR A 560 14.42 27.57 -29.97
N ASN A 561 15.04 28.50 -29.24
CA ASN A 561 15.37 28.28 -27.84
C ASN A 561 14.10 28.62 -27.05
N LEU A 562 13.40 27.59 -26.61
CA LEU A 562 12.11 27.70 -25.94
C LEU A 562 12.26 28.23 -24.51
N LEU A 563 13.30 27.75 -23.83
CA LEU A 563 13.67 28.15 -22.48
C LEU A 563 15.09 28.77 -22.42
N LYS A 564 15.42 29.34 -21.25
CA LYS A 564 16.77 29.69 -20.80
C LYS A 564 16.90 29.31 -19.31
N PRO A 565 18.11 29.16 -18.75
CA PRO A 565 18.32 29.11 -17.30
C PRO A 565 17.57 30.24 -16.58
N GLY A 566 16.87 29.92 -15.50
CA GLY A 566 16.29 30.91 -14.60
C GLY A 566 17.27 31.31 -13.49
N GLU A 567 16.80 32.11 -12.53
CA GLU A 567 17.63 32.59 -11.41
C GLU A 567 17.97 31.46 -10.41
N HIS A 568 17.12 30.44 -10.31
CA HIS A 568 17.18 29.43 -9.27
C HIS A 568 17.41 28.01 -9.82
N ALA A 569 16.99 27.73 -11.06
CA ALA A 569 17.10 26.41 -11.67
C ALA A 569 17.27 26.41 -13.21
N ILE A 570 17.57 25.23 -13.74
CA ILE A 570 17.59 24.91 -15.19
C ILE A 570 16.52 23.88 -15.56
N LEU A 571 16.09 23.86 -16.82
CA LEU A 571 15.36 22.73 -17.42
C LEU A 571 16.08 21.40 -17.12
N GLN A 572 15.35 20.31 -16.94
CA GLN A 572 15.94 18.98 -16.75
C GLN A 572 15.17 17.86 -17.48
N TYR A 573 13.87 17.67 -17.21
CA TYR A 573 13.05 16.63 -17.87
C TYR A 573 11.93 17.26 -18.72
N PRO A 574 12.11 17.46 -20.04
CA PRO A 574 11.04 17.91 -20.94
C PRO A 574 10.05 16.78 -21.27
N LEU A 575 8.76 17.11 -21.33
CA LEU A 575 7.65 16.29 -21.81
C LEU A 575 6.74 17.07 -22.77
N LEU A 576 6.09 16.36 -23.69
CA LEU A 576 5.13 16.90 -24.66
C LEU A 576 3.79 16.14 -24.63
N ALA A 577 2.69 16.86 -24.78
CA ALA A 577 1.36 16.28 -25.01
C ALA A 577 0.54 17.17 -25.95
N SER A 578 -0.26 16.57 -26.84
CA SER A 578 -1.19 17.31 -27.70
C SER A 578 -2.64 16.96 -27.36
N ALA A 579 -3.51 17.97 -27.40
CA ALA A 579 -4.94 17.85 -27.22
C ALA A 579 -5.64 17.57 -28.56
N SER A 580 -6.87 17.05 -28.52
CA SER A 580 -7.61 16.66 -29.72
C SER A 580 -7.96 17.81 -30.67
N ASN A 581 -7.79 19.07 -30.25
CA ASN A 581 -7.92 20.26 -31.11
C ASN A 581 -6.65 20.59 -31.92
N GLY A 582 -5.47 20.08 -31.53
CA GLY A 582 -4.17 20.41 -32.10
C GLY A 582 -3.28 21.29 -31.21
N ASP A 583 -3.78 21.76 -30.05
CA ASP A 583 -2.95 22.48 -29.08
C ASP A 583 -1.84 21.53 -28.57
N LEU A 584 -0.62 22.06 -28.45
CA LEU A 584 0.55 21.33 -27.98
C LEU A 584 1.00 21.93 -26.64
N HIS A 585 1.07 21.08 -25.61
CA HIS A 585 1.50 21.42 -24.27
C HIS A 585 2.93 20.92 -24.06
N ALA A 586 3.77 21.77 -23.49
CA ALA A 586 5.10 21.43 -23.00
C ALA A 586 5.11 21.57 -21.47
N ALA A 587 5.62 20.55 -20.78
CA ALA A 587 5.82 20.58 -19.33
C ALA A 587 7.20 20.04 -18.99
N TRP A 588 7.77 20.50 -17.88
CA TRP A 588 9.10 20.06 -17.49
C TRP A 588 9.38 20.16 -15.99
N THR A 589 10.27 19.28 -15.52
CA THR A 589 10.96 19.42 -14.22
C THR A 589 12.24 20.21 -14.38
N THR A 590 12.60 20.96 -13.34
CA THR A 590 13.84 21.74 -13.24
C THR A 590 14.84 21.13 -12.25
N GLN A 591 16.12 21.54 -12.31
CA GLN A 591 17.13 21.27 -11.29
C GLN A 591 17.70 22.57 -10.70
N LYS A 592 17.67 22.70 -9.36
CA LYS A 592 18.17 23.87 -8.60
C LYS A 592 19.67 24.06 -8.83
N HIS A 593 20.12 25.30 -9.04
CA HIS A 593 21.54 25.62 -9.31
C HIS A 593 22.45 25.16 -8.18
N GLY A 594 23.65 24.67 -8.54
CA GLY A 594 24.70 24.31 -7.57
C GLY A 594 24.46 23.02 -6.75
N VAL A 595 23.29 22.39 -6.85
CA VAL A 595 22.94 21.17 -6.08
C VAL A 595 22.28 20.10 -6.97
N TYR A 596 22.30 18.84 -6.52
CA TYR A 596 21.55 17.76 -7.17
C TYR A 596 20.14 17.65 -6.57
N LEU A 597 19.29 18.63 -6.88
CA LEU A 597 17.90 18.69 -6.43
C LEU A 597 16.99 18.99 -7.62
N TYR A 598 16.14 18.03 -7.99
CA TYR A 598 15.00 18.32 -8.87
C TYR A 598 13.98 19.13 -8.05
N TRP A 599 13.52 20.25 -8.59
CA TRP A 599 13.10 21.39 -7.75
C TRP A 599 11.65 21.81 -7.91
N ASP A 600 11.30 22.24 -9.13
CA ASP A 600 9.96 22.72 -9.47
C ASP A 600 9.57 22.23 -10.88
N ILE A 601 8.27 22.25 -11.15
CA ILE A 601 7.63 21.69 -12.34
C ILE A 601 6.78 22.78 -12.98
N HIS A 602 7.03 23.04 -14.26
CA HIS A 602 6.36 24.10 -15.01
C HIS A 602 5.70 23.60 -16.28
N HIS A 603 4.82 24.44 -16.82
CA HIS A 603 4.03 24.18 -18.01
C HIS A 603 3.81 25.44 -18.86
N MET A 604 3.66 25.26 -20.17
CA MET A 604 3.04 26.22 -21.09
C MET A 604 2.54 25.49 -22.35
N LEU A 605 1.73 26.15 -23.17
CA LEU A 605 1.13 25.56 -24.38
C LEU A 605 1.27 26.47 -25.61
N THR A 606 1.14 25.89 -26.80
CA THR A 606 1.09 26.58 -28.09
C THR A 606 -0.11 26.11 -28.91
N ARG A 607 -0.82 27.05 -29.54
CA ARG A 607 -2.01 26.81 -30.38
C ARG A 607 -1.74 26.96 -31.88
N ASN A 608 -0.48 27.20 -32.24
CA ASN A 608 0.03 27.42 -33.59
C ASN A 608 1.36 26.69 -33.80
N HIS A 609 1.43 25.45 -33.30
CA HIS A 609 2.52 24.51 -33.57
C HIS A 609 3.92 25.08 -33.26
N GLY A 610 4.06 25.82 -32.15
CA GLY A 610 5.32 26.36 -31.64
C GLY A 610 5.62 27.82 -31.99
N GLU A 611 4.81 28.47 -32.82
CA GLU A 611 5.08 29.85 -33.29
C GLU A 611 4.83 30.93 -32.21
N SER A 612 3.89 30.69 -31.29
CA SER A 612 3.76 31.47 -30.04
C SER A 612 3.26 30.59 -28.90
N TRP A 613 3.55 31.00 -27.66
CA TRP A 613 3.30 30.23 -26.45
C TRP A 613 2.44 31.05 -25.46
N THR A 614 1.62 30.38 -24.66
CA THR A 614 0.84 30.97 -23.58
C THR A 614 0.89 30.09 -22.33
N ASP A 615 0.56 30.70 -21.19
CA ASP A 615 0.14 29.98 -19.98
C ASP A 615 -1.26 29.33 -20.19
N PHE A 616 -1.81 28.74 -19.13
CA PHE A 616 -3.20 28.25 -19.11
C PHE A 616 -4.25 29.36 -19.25
N SER A 617 -3.98 30.60 -18.85
CA SER A 617 -4.93 31.73 -18.99
C SER A 617 -5.04 32.27 -20.43
N GLY A 618 -4.09 31.94 -21.30
CA GLY A 618 -3.96 32.52 -22.65
C GLY A 618 -3.09 33.78 -22.71
N THR A 619 -2.43 34.14 -21.60
CA THR A 619 -1.45 35.23 -21.53
C THR A 619 -0.19 34.85 -22.33
N PRO A 620 0.26 35.67 -23.30
CA PRO A 620 1.44 35.37 -24.11
C PRO A 620 2.74 35.26 -23.31
N ILE A 621 3.51 34.20 -23.57
CA ILE A 621 4.84 33.96 -23.01
C ILE A 621 5.90 34.32 -24.05
N THR A 622 6.79 35.24 -23.69
CA THR A 622 7.94 35.62 -24.51
C THR A 622 9.05 34.57 -24.40
N VAL A 623 9.40 33.93 -25.51
CA VAL A 623 10.48 32.93 -25.58
C VAL A 623 11.83 33.57 -25.98
N PRO A 624 12.98 33.14 -25.43
CA PRO A 624 13.14 32.14 -24.38
C PRO A 624 12.69 32.64 -23.00
N THR A 625 11.73 31.94 -22.40
CA THR A 625 11.31 32.19 -21.01
C THR A 625 12.30 31.55 -20.03
N ALA A 626 12.42 32.09 -18.82
CA ALA A 626 13.16 31.39 -17.76
C ALA A 626 12.50 30.02 -17.52
N ALA A 627 13.33 29.01 -17.27
CA ALA A 627 12.87 27.63 -17.10
C ALA A 627 12.26 27.35 -15.72
N ASP A 628 12.29 28.31 -14.79
CA ASP A 628 11.85 28.17 -13.41
C ASP A 628 10.77 29.19 -13.03
N ASN A 629 10.42 29.25 -11.75
CA ASN A 629 9.40 30.15 -11.20
C ASN A 629 9.72 31.67 -11.33
N THR A 630 10.86 32.06 -11.91
CA THR A 630 11.13 33.44 -12.34
C THR A 630 10.58 33.75 -13.75
N GLY A 631 10.10 32.74 -14.47
CA GLY A 631 9.45 32.88 -15.78
C GLY A 631 7.92 32.92 -15.71
N PRO A 632 7.23 33.54 -16.68
CA PRO A 632 5.76 33.58 -16.77
C PRO A 632 5.08 32.25 -17.18
N SER A 633 5.72 31.09 -16.96
CA SER A 633 5.14 29.77 -17.19
C SER A 633 4.30 29.31 -15.98
N ASP A 634 3.26 28.51 -16.21
CA ASP A 634 2.44 27.93 -15.14
C ASP A 634 3.32 27.09 -14.20
N GLN A 635 3.16 27.24 -12.89
CA GLN A 635 3.77 26.37 -11.88
C GLN A 635 2.79 25.25 -11.50
N ILE A 636 3.24 24.00 -11.54
CA ILE A 636 2.42 22.80 -11.28
C ILE A 636 2.57 22.31 -9.83
N SER A 637 3.81 22.18 -9.36
CA SER A 637 4.16 21.81 -7.98
C SER A 637 3.91 22.95 -6.98
N SER A 638 3.72 22.61 -5.71
CA SER A 638 3.52 23.59 -4.64
C SER A 638 4.86 24.12 -4.10
N SER A 639 4.85 25.35 -3.57
CA SER A 639 6.07 25.99 -3.03
C SER A 639 6.61 25.35 -1.75
N ASP A 640 5.84 24.51 -1.04
CA ASP A 640 6.35 23.69 0.06
C ASP A 640 7.25 22.52 -0.39
N GLU A 641 7.30 22.26 -1.70
CA GLU A 641 8.02 21.12 -2.29
C GLU A 641 9.46 21.50 -2.73
N PHE A 642 9.81 22.80 -2.65
CA PHE A 642 11.05 23.42 -3.13
C PHE A 642 12.33 23.05 -2.35
N GLU A 643 12.21 22.40 -1.20
CA GLU A 643 13.36 21.89 -0.43
C GLU A 643 13.43 20.35 -0.45
N PHE A 644 12.61 19.71 -1.27
CA PHE A 644 12.59 18.26 -1.49
C PHE A 644 12.92 17.92 -2.95
N HIS A 645 13.22 16.66 -3.22
CA HIS A 645 13.47 16.18 -4.58
C HIS A 645 12.09 15.97 -5.25
N THR A 646 11.76 16.83 -6.22
CA THR A 646 10.43 16.96 -6.81
C THR A 646 10.53 16.81 -8.34
N TRP A 647 9.80 15.85 -8.94
CA TRP A 647 9.87 15.60 -10.38
C TRP A 647 8.54 15.14 -10.98
N LEU A 648 8.34 15.49 -12.25
CA LEU A 648 7.16 15.17 -13.06
C LEU A 648 7.32 13.75 -13.62
N SER A 649 6.45 12.83 -13.21
CA SER A 649 6.38 11.46 -13.74
C SER A 649 5.69 11.44 -15.10
N SER A 650 4.59 12.20 -15.27
CA SER A 650 3.81 12.21 -16.52
C SER A 650 2.89 13.42 -16.68
N MET A 651 2.65 13.82 -17.93
CA MET A 651 1.58 14.72 -18.35
C MET A 651 0.66 14.04 -19.39
N ALA A 652 -0.66 14.29 -19.31
CA ALA A 652 -1.64 13.92 -20.35
C ALA A 652 -2.78 14.94 -20.47
N LEU A 653 -3.55 14.80 -21.56
CA LEU A 653 -4.67 15.68 -21.92
C LEU A 653 -5.88 14.78 -22.26
N ALA A 654 -6.99 14.94 -21.53
CA ALA A 654 -8.21 14.15 -21.70
C ALA A 654 -9.46 14.92 -21.22
N GLY A 655 -10.61 14.72 -21.87
CA GLY A 655 -11.90 15.27 -21.43
C GLY A 655 -11.93 16.78 -21.13
N GLY A 656 -11.14 17.58 -21.84
CA GLY A 656 -11.02 19.04 -21.59
C GLY A 656 -10.15 19.42 -20.38
N LYS A 657 -9.32 18.50 -19.87
CA LYS A 657 -8.42 18.69 -18.73
C LYS A 657 -6.97 18.39 -19.08
N ALA A 658 -6.04 19.00 -18.35
CA ALA A 658 -4.65 18.59 -18.28
C ALA A 658 -4.39 17.86 -16.97
N HIS A 659 -3.65 16.75 -17.04
CA HIS A 659 -3.37 15.84 -15.93
C HIS A 659 -1.87 15.75 -15.72
N PHE A 660 -1.43 15.91 -14.48
CA PHE A 660 -0.04 15.83 -14.06
C PHE A 660 0.08 14.83 -12.90
N ALA A 661 1.02 13.90 -13.00
CA ALA A 661 1.42 13.02 -11.91
C ALA A 661 2.90 13.27 -11.62
N TYR A 662 3.24 13.56 -10.37
CA TYR A 662 4.59 13.96 -9.96
C TYR A 662 4.86 13.55 -8.51
N MET A 663 6.11 13.22 -8.19
CA MET A 663 6.50 12.75 -6.86
C MET A 663 7.44 13.74 -6.17
N THR A 664 7.23 13.89 -4.87
CA THR A 664 8.00 14.76 -3.95
C THR A 664 8.57 13.90 -2.81
N GLN A 665 9.90 13.80 -2.70
CA GLN A 665 10.62 13.05 -1.65
C GLN A 665 10.57 13.75 -0.28
N THR A 666 9.36 13.89 0.26
CA THR A 666 9.08 14.15 1.66
C THR A 666 9.24 12.88 2.50
N VAL A 667 9.10 12.97 3.82
CA VAL A 667 9.06 11.81 4.74
C VAL A 667 7.73 11.83 5.51
N PRO A 668 6.73 11.01 5.14
CA PRO A 668 6.69 10.06 4.02
C PRO A 668 6.65 10.75 2.64
N PRO A 669 7.00 10.05 1.54
CA PRO A 669 6.99 10.61 0.19
C PRO A 669 5.56 10.83 -0.33
N ARG A 670 5.36 11.92 -1.07
CA ARG A 670 4.07 12.32 -1.67
C ARG A 670 4.10 12.13 -3.19
N GLU A 671 3.41 11.10 -3.68
CA GLU A 671 2.97 11.08 -5.09
C GLU A 671 1.75 12.00 -5.18
N ASN A 672 1.89 13.09 -5.94
CA ASN A 672 0.89 14.11 -6.19
C ASN A 672 0.21 13.87 -7.55
N TYR A 673 -1.11 14.02 -7.57
CA TYR A 673 -1.88 14.12 -8.81
C TYR A 673 -2.58 15.48 -8.88
N VAL A 674 -2.33 16.22 -9.95
CA VAL A 674 -2.84 17.57 -10.18
C VAL A 674 -3.59 17.63 -11.51
N ARG A 675 -4.76 18.27 -11.49
CA ARG A 675 -5.59 18.47 -12.69
C ARG A 675 -5.92 19.94 -12.90
N PHE A 676 -5.80 20.39 -14.14
CA PHE A 676 -6.20 21.72 -14.60
C PHE A 676 -7.35 21.61 -15.59
N ASP A 677 -8.28 22.55 -15.52
CA ASP A 677 -9.37 22.74 -16.48
C ASP A 677 -8.91 23.59 -17.67
N LEU A 678 -8.93 23.03 -18.89
CA LEU A 678 -8.40 23.72 -20.09
C LEU A 678 -9.29 24.88 -20.58
N ALA A 679 -10.56 24.93 -20.17
CA ALA A 679 -11.49 25.98 -20.58
C ALA A 679 -11.39 27.24 -19.72
N SER A 680 -11.05 27.09 -18.43
CA SER A 680 -10.91 28.19 -17.46
C SER A 680 -9.47 28.46 -17.02
N GLY A 681 -8.54 27.57 -17.36
CA GLY A 681 -7.12 27.66 -17.01
C GLY A 681 -6.79 27.38 -15.54
N LYS A 682 -7.72 26.81 -14.76
CA LYS A 682 -7.60 26.70 -13.30
C LYS A 682 -7.30 25.27 -12.84
N LYS A 683 -6.43 25.13 -11.83
CA LYS A 683 -6.27 23.90 -11.05
C LYS A 683 -7.60 23.58 -10.36
N ASP A 684 -8.19 22.42 -10.68
CA ASP A 684 -9.48 21.98 -10.12
C ASP A 684 -9.36 20.77 -9.18
N ILE A 685 -8.25 20.01 -9.27
CA ILE A 685 -7.92 18.92 -8.34
C ILE A 685 -6.43 18.96 -7.98
N HIS A 686 -6.14 18.70 -6.69
CA HIS A 686 -4.83 18.33 -6.18
C HIS A 686 -5.03 17.20 -5.15
N ILE A 687 -4.68 15.97 -5.52
CA ILE A 687 -4.64 14.80 -4.62
C ILE A 687 -3.19 14.61 -4.17
N GLN A 688 -2.98 14.46 -2.87
CA GLN A 688 -1.72 14.02 -2.28
C GLN A 688 -1.90 12.57 -1.82
N GLU A 689 -0.90 11.72 -2.04
CA GLU A 689 -1.01 10.25 -1.91
C GLU A 689 -1.95 9.67 -2.98
N PHE A 690 -1.46 9.63 -4.22
CA PHE A 690 -2.18 9.11 -5.38
C PHE A 690 -2.33 7.56 -5.34
N GLU A 691 -3.48 7.09 -4.84
CA GLU A 691 -3.78 5.67 -4.65
C GLU A 691 -5.18 5.24 -5.15
N GLY A 692 -5.34 3.93 -5.37
CA GLY A 692 -6.62 3.26 -5.58
C GLY A 692 -7.16 2.68 -4.26
N ALA A 693 -7.90 1.57 -4.34
CA ALA A 693 -8.42 0.90 -3.15
C ALA A 693 -7.36 0.01 -2.47
N THR A 694 -6.38 -0.48 -3.23
CA THR A 694 -5.25 -1.29 -2.75
C THR A 694 -3.92 -0.95 -3.41
N ASN A 695 -3.92 -0.45 -4.66
CA ASN A 695 -2.70 -0.05 -5.36
C ASN A 695 -2.29 1.37 -4.95
N ARG A 696 -1.21 1.51 -4.17
CA ARG A 696 -0.60 2.82 -3.88
C ARG A 696 0.63 3.02 -4.77
N ILE A 697 0.51 3.86 -5.80
CA ILE A 697 1.60 4.11 -6.74
C ILE A 697 2.57 5.13 -6.14
N LEU A 698 3.86 4.77 -6.08
CA LEU A 698 4.96 5.55 -5.54
C LEU A 698 6.21 5.29 -6.40
N GLY A 699 6.65 6.25 -7.22
CA GLY A 699 7.82 6.00 -8.07
C GLY A 699 8.48 7.20 -8.74
N LEU A 700 9.68 6.96 -9.26
CA LEU A 700 10.39 7.91 -10.15
C LEU A 700 9.78 7.97 -11.56
N ASP A 701 9.07 6.92 -11.96
CA ASP A 701 8.55 6.74 -13.31
C ASP A 701 7.15 6.11 -13.28
N GLY A 702 6.27 6.62 -14.13
CA GLY A 702 4.92 6.13 -14.37
C GLY A 702 4.24 6.99 -15.44
N TYR A 703 3.25 6.48 -16.16
CA TYR A 703 2.68 7.17 -17.32
C TYR A 703 1.15 7.11 -17.40
N PHE A 704 0.56 8.19 -17.90
CA PHE A 704 -0.86 8.26 -18.24
C PHE A 704 -1.15 7.60 -19.58
N VAL A 705 -2.36 7.04 -19.69
CA VAL A 705 -2.91 6.38 -20.87
C VAL A 705 -4.34 6.90 -21.05
N THR A 706 -4.64 7.52 -22.19
CA THR A 706 -5.93 8.19 -22.43
C THR A 706 -6.63 7.60 -23.65
N ALA A 707 -7.91 7.26 -23.51
CA ALA A 707 -8.70 6.75 -24.62
C ALA A 707 -9.16 7.90 -25.54
N SER A 708 -9.04 7.70 -26.85
CA SER A 708 -9.50 8.68 -27.87
C SER A 708 -11.03 8.76 -28.03
N ALA A 709 -11.77 7.82 -27.43
CA ALA A 709 -13.22 7.67 -27.62
C ALA A 709 -13.96 7.04 -26.40
N ALA A 710 -13.40 7.13 -25.18
CA ALA A 710 -14.05 6.62 -23.97
C ALA A 710 -13.62 7.43 -22.73
N ASP A 711 -14.47 7.49 -21.71
CA ASP A 711 -14.36 8.38 -20.53
C ASP A 711 -13.28 7.98 -19.51
N HIS A 712 -12.20 7.30 -19.94
CA HIS A 712 -11.28 6.60 -19.05
C HIS A 712 -9.82 7.05 -19.24
N ILE A 713 -9.19 7.33 -18.10
CA ILE A 713 -7.75 7.56 -17.97
C ILE A 713 -7.19 6.40 -17.16
N TYR A 714 -6.02 5.91 -17.54
CA TYR A 714 -5.25 4.99 -16.72
C TYR A 714 -3.92 5.63 -16.34
N PHE A 715 -3.37 5.26 -15.19
CA PHE A 715 -1.98 5.52 -14.83
C PHE A 715 -1.29 4.20 -14.51
N VAL A 716 -0.10 3.99 -15.05
CA VAL A 716 0.71 2.79 -14.80
C VAL A 716 2.02 3.20 -14.14
N GLY A 717 2.37 2.56 -13.03
CA GLY A 717 3.55 2.91 -12.23
C GLY A 717 3.99 1.81 -11.27
N ASN A 718 4.89 2.17 -10.37
CA ASN A 718 5.44 1.27 -9.35
C ASN A 718 4.57 1.32 -8.07
N ASP A 719 4.08 0.17 -7.62
CA ASP A 719 3.60 -0.03 -6.24
C ASP A 719 4.54 -1.03 -5.55
N SER A 720 5.43 -0.53 -4.71
CA SER A 720 6.23 -1.35 -3.78
C SER A 720 7.01 -2.48 -4.46
N GLY A 721 7.49 -2.24 -5.69
CA GLY A 721 8.19 -3.19 -6.57
C GLY A 721 7.30 -3.93 -7.58
N TYR A 722 5.98 -3.86 -7.45
CA TYR A 722 5.04 -4.46 -8.38
C TYR A 722 4.62 -3.43 -9.43
N LEU A 723 4.53 -3.84 -10.70
CA LEU A 723 3.95 -2.98 -11.74
C LEU A 723 2.43 -2.95 -11.53
N ALA A 724 1.90 -1.75 -11.30
CA ALA A 724 0.50 -1.51 -10.98
C ALA A 724 -0.14 -0.54 -11.96
N CYS A 725 -1.46 -0.64 -12.10
CA CYS A 725 -2.28 0.26 -12.89
C CYS A 725 -3.51 0.71 -12.10
N LEU A 726 -3.77 2.01 -12.12
CA LEU A 726 -5.01 2.64 -11.67
C LEU A 726 -5.83 3.05 -12.90
N ARG A 727 -7.16 2.97 -12.80
CA ARG A 727 -8.13 3.51 -13.76
C ARG A 727 -8.91 4.63 -13.09
N SER A 728 -9.31 5.63 -13.86
CA SER A 728 -10.35 6.59 -13.51
C SER A 728 -11.43 6.57 -14.58
N ARG A 729 -12.70 6.72 -14.17
CA ARG A 729 -13.87 6.78 -15.06
C ARG A 729 -14.57 8.14 -15.10
N ASP A 730 -14.07 9.11 -14.34
CA ASP A 730 -14.65 10.46 -14.16
C ASP A 730 -13.66 11.56 -14.57
N ASN A 731 -12.86 11.25 -15.59
CA ASN A 731 -11.77 12.08 -16.10
C ASN A 731 -10.76 12.49 -15.00
N GLY A 732 -10.41 11.55 -14.13
CA GLY A 732 -9.40 11.71 -13.09
C GLY A 732 -9.85 12.53 -11.90
N ALA A 733 -11.08 12.34 -11.41
CA ALA A 733 -11.53 12.85 -10.11
C ALA A 733 -11.49 11.78 -9.00
N THR A 734 -11.79 10.53 -9.33
CA THR A 734 -11.57 9.34 -8.51
C THR A 734 -10.76 8.30 -9.27
N TRP A 735 -10.08 7.42 -8.52
CA TRP A 735 -9.20 6.39 -9.06
C TRP A 735 -9.47 5.05 -8.38
N GLU A 736 -9.41 3.97 -9.16
CA GLU A 736 -9.70 2.59 -8.77
C GLU A 736 -8.62 1.63 -9.28
N ASP A 737 -8.47 0.49 -8.61
CA ASP A 737 -7.48 -0.53 -8.97
C ASP A 737 -7.82 -1.19 -10.30
N TYR A 738 -6.90 -1.19 -11.27
CA TYR A 738 -7.15 -1.74 -12.60
C TYR A 738 -6.39 -3.01 -12.94
N ALA A 739 -5.10 -3.04 -12.61
CA ALA A 739 -4.22 -4.18 -12.85
C ALA A 739 -3.03 -4.15 -11.89
N ARG A 740 -2.42 -5.31 -11.63
CA ARG A 740 -1.15 -5.44 -10.91
C ARG A 740 -0.44 -6.71 -11.34
N THR A 741 0.87 -6.73 -11.20
CA THR A 741 1.67 -7.96 -11.31
C THR A 741 1.56 -8.80 -10.03
N ASP A 742 1.66 -10.11 -10.19
CA ASP A 742 1.77 -11.10 -9.12
C ASP A 742 3.20 -11.20 -8.57
N ILE A 743 4.20 -10.92 -9.41
CA ILE A 743 5.63 -10.86 -9.08
C ILE A 743 6.16 -9.41 -8.95
N ALA A 744 7.14 -9.24 -8.06
CA ALA A 744 7.84 -7.96 -7.86
C ALA A 744 9.16 -7.88 -8.64
N PHE A 745 9.58 -6.65 -8.91
CA PHE A 745 10.77 -6.26 -9.69
C PHE A 745 11.47 -5.07 -9.03
N SER A 746 12.72 -4.80 -9.40
CA SER A 746 13.32 -3.48 -9.16
C SER A 746 12.98 -2.58 -10.35
N LEU A 747 11.76 -2.04 -10.34
CA LEU A 747 11.21 -1.25 -11.44
C LEU A 747 11.95 0.08 -11.60
N TYR A 748 12.48 0.31 -12.81
CA TYR A 748 13.09 1.57 -13.21
C TYR A 748 12.68 1.93 -14.64
N SER A 749 12.42 3.21 -14.91
CA SER A 749 12.06 3.74 -16.23
C SER A 749 10.85 3.05 -16.87
N ILE A 750 9.72 3.13 -16.18
CA ILE A 750 8.41 2.72 -16.68
C ILE A 750 7.92 3.75 -17.70
N GLY A 751 7.62 3.31 -18.93
CA GLY A 751 7.01 4.16 -19.95
C GLY A 751 6.35 3.34 -21.05
N GLY A 752 5.24 3.84 -21.61
CA GLY A 752 4.48 3.09 -22.61
C GLY A 752 3.82 3.93 -23.71
N PHE A 753 2.70 3.47 -24.23
CA PHE A 753 1.99 4.07 -25.38
C PHE A 753 0.54 4.44 -25.05
N ARG A 754 -0.04 5.38 -25.81
CA ARG A 754 -1.32 6.04 -25.50
C ARG A 754 -2.55 5.13 -25.61
N LYS A 755 -2.62 4.22 -26.59
CA LYS A 755 -3.52 3.03 -26.64
C LYS A 755 -3.16 2.17 -27.86
N THR A 756 -3.41 0.86 -27.82
CA THR A 756 -3.40 0.02 -29.04
C THR A 756 -4.74 0.09 -29.78
N VAL A 757 -4.80 -0.42 -31.02
CA VAL A 757 -6.04 -0.49 -31.83
C VAL A 757 -7.09 -1.39 -31.18
N ASP A 758 -6.65 -2.49 -30.57
CA ASP A 758 -7.45 -3.40 -29.74
C ASP A 758 -7.66 -2.90 -28.30
N GLY A 759 -7.40 -1.62 -28.04
CA GLY A 759 -7.65 -0.95 -26.77
C GLY A 759 -6.63 -1.24 -25.67
N ALA A 760 -5.89 -2.35 -25.73
CA ALA A 760 -4.90 -2.70 -24.71
C ALA A 760 -3.88 -1.59 -24.42
N ILE A 761 -3.56 -1.45 -23.14
CA ILE A 761 -2.49 -0.60 -22.60
C ILE A 761 -1.17 -1.36 -22.81
N ILE A 762 -0.14 -0.71 -23.36
CA ILE A 762 1.17 -1.32 -23.55
C ILE A 762 2.30 -0.41 -23.04
N GLY A 763 3.39 -1.02 -22.59
CA GLY A 763 4.58 -0.30 -22.16
C GLY A 763 5.79 -1.19 -21.97
N THR A 764 6.87 -0.58 -21.50
CA THR A 764 8.13 -1.24 -21.15
C THR A 764 8.71 -0.69 -19.84
N PHE A 765 9.52 -1.51 -19.16
CA PHE A 765 10.33 -1.09 -18.02
C PHE A 765 11.67 -1.83 -18.00
N THR A 766 12.65 -1.23 -17.31
CA THR A 766 13.90 -1.91 -16.95
C THR A 766 13.74 -2.56 -15.58
N ASN A 767 14.02 -3.86 -15.48
CA ASN A 767 14.17 -4.55 -14.20
C ASN A 767 15.64 -4.55 -13.81
N GLN A 768 15.99 -3.73 -12.82
CA GLN A 768 17.36 -3.67 -12.31
C GLN A 768 17.67 -4.91 -11.47
N LYS A 769 18.82 -5.56 -11.70
CA LYS A 769 19.33 -6.60 -10.80
C LYS A 769 20.41 -6.02 -9.89
N GLN A 770 20.71 -6.69 -8.78
CA GLN A 770 21.76 -6.23 -7.87
C GLN A 770 23.14 -6.30 -8.56
N GLY A 771 23.79 -5.14 -8.62
CA GLY A 771 25.14 -4.88 -9.08
C GLY A 771 25.69 -3.68 -8.28
N LYS A 772 26.99 -3.39 -8.40
CA LYS A 772 27.61 -2.23 -7.70
C LYS A 772 28.06 -1.13 -8.65
N ASP A 773 28.24 -1.43 -9.94
CA ASP A 773 28.61 -0.46 -10.95
C ASP A 773 27.44 -0.23 -11.93
N GLU A 774 27.27 1.00 -12.42
CA GLU A 774 26.27 1.33 -13.48
C GLU A 774 26.49 0.58 -14.82
N LEU A 775 27.56 -0.20 -14.90
CA LEU A 775 28.02 -0.97 -16.05
C LEU A 775 27.74 -2.48 -15.91
N ASP A 776 27.17 -2.94 -14.79
CA ASP A 776 26.81 -4.34 -14.59
C ASP A 776 25.71 -4.77 -15.60
N PHE A 777 26.09 -5.59 -16.60
CA PHE A 777 25.24 -6.04 -17.72
C PHE A 777 24.19 -7.09 -17.33
N LEU A 778 23.57 -6.93 -16.15
CA LEU A 778 22.72 -7.92 -15.49
C LEU A 778 21.25 -7.53 -15.44
N SER A 779 20.84 -6.35 -15.93
CA SER A 779 19.43 -5.92 -15.93
C SER A 779 18.63 -6.55 -17.09
N ASP A 780 17.29 -6.50 -17.03
CA ASP A 780 16.38 -6.95 -18.10
C ASP A 780 15.52 -5.80 -18.65
N VAL A 781 15.07 -5.90 -19.90
CA VAL A 781 13.91 -5.14 -20.41
C VAL A 781 12.70 -6.06 -20.49
N TYR A 782 11.57 -5.60 -19.93
CA TYR A 782 10.27 -6.24 -20.10
C TYR A 782 9.34 -5.32 -20.89
N PHE A 783 8.61 -5.90 -21.84
CA PHE A 783 7.34 -5.40 -22.35
C PHE A 783 6.21 -5.87 -21.45
N PHE A 784 5.15 -5.07 -21.36
CA PHE A 784 3.90 -5.49 -20.77
C PHE A 784 2.69 -5.04 -21.61
N ARG A 785 1.63 -5.86 -21.57
CA ARG A 785 0.32 -5.58 -22.15
C ARG A 785 -0.76 -5.85 -21.11
N ILE A 786 -1.57 -4.83 -20.84
CA ILE A 786 -2.79 -4.91 -20.02
C ILE A 786 -3.96 -4.83 -20.99
N ALA A 787 -4.96 -5.71 -20.88
CA ALA A 787 -6.21 -5.51 -21.61
C ALA A 787 -6.88 -4.19 -21.15
N ALA A 788 -7.65 -3.55 -22.02
CA ALA A 788 -8.56 -2.48 -21.63
C ALA A 788 -10.00 -3.00 -21.56
N ASP A 789 -10.88 -2.24 -20.91
CA ASP A 789 -12.35 -2.33 -21.02
C ASP A 789 -12.81 -2.17 -22.48
#